data_AF-A0AA35Q0F4-F1
#
_entry.id   AF-A0AA35Q0F4-F1
#
_cell.length_a   1.000
_cell.length_b   1.000
_cell.length_c   1.000
_cell.angle_alpha   90.00
_cell.angle_beta   90.00
_cell.angle_gamma   90.00
#
_symmetry.space_group_name_H-M   'P 1'
#
loop_
_entity.id
_entity.type
_entity.pdbx_description
1 polymer ?
#
loop_
_entity_poly.entity_id
_entity_poly.type
_entity_poly.pdbx_seq_one_letter_code
_entity_poly.pdbx_strand_id
1 'polypeptide(L)'
;MNVLKLQKKFPQFQQNEIFSLSDAFQRLDVDDKGYIDEATAIKSTQQSENQPYDVVRQALKEVELDSSRRVELEDYVGLIAKVRGSSSKPAASGASRLAAQPSGGVVSQRTGGGHSSKGSISGKIQVQGSNANITHTINEDERTEFTRHINAVLAGDPDLGSRLPFPTDTFEMFDDCKDGLVLAKLINDSVPDTIDERVLNIPGKKFKSLNAFHMTENNNIVIESAKGIGCSVVNIGAGDIIEVREHLILGLIWQIIRRGLLGKIDIKLHPELYRLLEEDETLEQFLRLPPEQILLRWFNYHLKAANWPRRVANFSGDIRDGENYAVLLAQIGSDYGVTRAPLQTRDLHQRAEEVLQESDKLGCRKFLTPKSLVAGNPKLNLAFVANLFNNHPALDPITEEEKLEVEDFDAEGEREARVFTLWLNSLDVQPAVVSFFDDLRDGSVLLQAYDKVIQGSVNWRHVNKRPAHGGEIMRFKAVENTNYAIELGKQNGFSLVGIQGADITDGQRTLTLGLVWQLMRRDITVTLSSLAQKLGKREITDAEMVRWANDMSRKGGRSSAIRSFKDPSIGSGVFFLDVLNGMKSSYVDYDLVTPGQTDEDAYLNAKLSISIARKLGATIWLVPEDICQVRSRLVTTFIGSLMATHEKMIDTLINSKVMSRGGTTLYVTGFSHGTRARDLAYEFERYGRLVRCDIPAPRSASSRLFAFVEYEDKRDADDAYYEMHNKRIGRDDILKIEWARTPPSASWRFESGRDRDRRGGGRSPGRRGRTPSPRRSTRDYSPRKDDRRDRDRDYDRDSRRDRDRSRSPDTRDRDRDLKDDRDDRDRRENGTNGDDRKGDGKLGS
;
A
#
# COMPACT_ATOMS: atom_id res chain seq x y z
N MET A 1 -37.53 -23.95 -10.43
CA MET A 1 -37.30 -23.17 -11.68
C MET A 1 -35.80 -22.95 -12.01
N ASN A 2 -34.85 -23.17 -11.09
CA ASN A 2 -33.41 -22.96 -11.37
C ASN A 2 -32.70 -24.06 -12.17
N VAL A 3 -33.10 -25.34 -12.03
CA VAL A 3 -32.43 -26.48 -12.71
C VAL A 3 -32.47 -26.39 -14.24
N LEU A 4 -33.60 -26.00 -14.83
CA LEU A 4 -33.74 -25.83 -16.29
C LEU A 4 -32.91 -24.65 -16.83
N LYS A 5 -32.62 -23.63 -16.01
CA LYS A 5 -31.75 -22.52 -16.39
C LYS A 5 -30.28 -22.94 -16.33
N LEU A 6 -29.87 -23.60 -15.24
CA LEU A 6 -28.52 -24.15 -15.07
C LEU A 6 -28.21 -25.17 -16.17
N GLN A 7 -29.16 -26.03 -16.54
CA GLN A 7 -28.98 -27.02 -17.61
C GLN A 7 -28.78 -26.37 -18.99
N LYS A 8 -29.43 -25.21 -19.25
CA LYS A 8 -29.20 -24.46 -20.49
C LYS A 8 -27.82 -23.81 -20.53
N LYS A 9 -27.29 -23.38 -19.38
CA LYS A 9 -25.96 -22.75 -19.28
C LYS A 9 -24.83 -23.77 -19.25
N PHE A 10 -25.07 -24.93 -18.66
CA PHE A 10 -24.14 -26.04 -18.55
C PHE A 10 -24.71 -27.31 -19.22
N PRO A 11 -24.79 -27.34 -20.57
CA PRO A 11 -25.41 -28.45 -21.30
C PRO A 11 -24.66 -29.78 -21.18
N GLN A 12 -23.42 -29.75 -20.68
CA GLN A 12 -22.60 -30.94 -20.40
C GLN A 12 -23.11 -31.76 -19.21
N PHE A 13 -23.94 -31.18 -18.33
CA PHE A 13 -24.51 -31.89 -17.19
C PHE A 13 -25.91 -32.41 -17.49
N GLN A 14 -26.16 -33.65 -17.12
CA GLN A 14 -27.51 -34.21 -17.17
C GLN A 14 -28.39 -33.62 -16.05
N GLN A 15 -29.70 -33.67 -16.22
CA GLN A 15 -30.62 -33.00 -15.29
C GLN A 15 -30.53 -33.55 -13.85
N ASN A 16 -30.34 -34.86 -13.71
CA ASN A 16 -30.08 -35.56 -12.44
C ASN A 16 -28.78 -35.08 -11.78
N GLU A 17 -27.71 -34.86 -12.54
CA GLU A 17 -26.44 -34.37 -12.00
C GLU A 17 -26.59 -32.94 -11.46
N ILE A 18 -27.31 -32.07 -12.17
CA ILE A 18 -27.58 -30.70 -11.69
C ILE A 18 -28.39 -30.71 -10.39
N PHE A 19 -29.33 -31.65 -10.23
CA PHE A 19 -30.02 -31.85 -8.95
C PHE A 19 -29.05 -32.26 -7.84
N SER A 20 -28.18 -33.25 -8.09
CA SER A 20 -27.19 -33.67 -7.09
C SER A 20 -26.20 -32.55 -6.71
N LEU A 21 -25.78 -31.72 -7.67
CA LEU A 21 -24.92 -30.57 -7.41
C LEU A 21 -25.64 -29.47 -6.62
N SER A 22 -26.93 -29.26 -6.90
CA SER A 22 -27.76 -28.31 -6.14
C SER A 22 -27.96 -28.76 -4.70
N ASP A 23 -28.22 -30.05 -4.48
CA ASP A 23 -28.35 -30.62 -3.14
C ASP A 23 -27.02 -30.58 -2.37
N ALA A 24 -25.90 -30.83 -3.05
CA ALA A 24 -24.57 -30.72 -2.45
C ALA A 24 -24.27 -29.28 -2.01
N PHE A 25 -24.60 -28.29 -2.83
CA PHE A 25 -24.44 -26.88 -2.48
C PHE A 25 -25.29 -26.48 -1.27
N GLN A 26 -26.56 -26.91 -1.22
CA GLN A 26 -27.45 -26.63 -0.08
C GLN A 26 -26.94 -27.22 1.24
N ARG A 27 -26.22 -28.35 1.20
CA ARG A 27 -25.58 -28.91 2.41
C ARG A 27 -24.39 -28.09 2.90
N LEU A 28 -23.72 -27.37 2.00
CA LEU A 28 -22.59 -26.50 2.33
C LEU A 28 -23.07 -25.13 2.82
N ASP A 29 -24.17 -24.64 2.27
CA ASP A 29 -24.85 -23.41 2.72
C ASP A 29 -25.75 -23.67 3.93
N VAL A 30 -25.13 -24.03 5.06
CA VAL A 30 -25.80 -24.41 6.31
C VAL A 30 -26.73 -23.29 6.85
N ASP A 31 -26.42 -22.04 6.52
CA ASP A 31 -27.15 -20.85 6.97
C ASP A 31 -28.22 -20.38 5.94
N ASP A 32 -28.44 -21.10 4.84
CA ASP A 32 -29.37 -20.78 3.73
C ASP A 32 -29.19 -19.33 3.19
N LYS A 33 -27.93 -18.92 3.05
CA LYS A 33 -27.52 -17.58 2.60
C LYS A 33 -27.62 -17.39 1.09
N GLY A 34 -27.72 -18.48 0.33
CA GLY A 34 -27.65 -18.57 -1.12
C GLY A 34 -26.25 -18.46 -1.70
N TYR A 35 -25.19 -18.53 -0.88
CA TYR A 35 -23.79 -18.49 -1.31
C TYR A 35 -22.88 -19.17 -0.28
N ILE A 36 -21.70 -19.62 -0.73
CA ILE A 36 -20.62 -20.12 0.12
C ILE A 36 -19.33 -19.30 -0.11
N ASP A 37 -18.37 -19.38 0.80
CA ASP A 37 -17.06 -18.76 0.60
C ASP A 37 -16.16 -19.60 -0.33
N GLU A 38 -15.14 -18.95 -0.92
CA GLU A 38 -14.20 -19.57 -1.87
C GLU A 38 -13.51 -20.82 -1.27
N ALA A 39 -13.11 -20.78 0.00
CA ALA A 39 -12.40 -21.88 0.64
C ALA A 39 -13.31 -23.11 0.82
N THR A 40 -14.55 -22.89 1.25
CA THR A 40 -15.58 -23.94 1.33
C THR A 40 -15.86 -24.55 -0.04
N ALA A 41 -15.97 -23.74 -1.09
CA ALA A 41 -16.20 -24.21 -2.46
C ALA A 41 -15.03 -25.03 -3.01
N ILE A 42 -13.79 -24.60 -2.75
CA ILE A 42 -12.58 -25.33 -3.18
C ILE A 42 -12.50 -26.68 -2.45
N LYS A 43 -12.68 -26.68 -1.12
CA LYS A 43 -12.57 -27.90 -0.30
C LYS A 43 -13.66 -28.92 -0.63
N SER A 44 -14.89 -28.48 -0.85
CA SER A 44 -15.97 -29.39 -1.25
C SER A 44 -15.73 -29.99 -2.64
N THR A 45 -15.28 -29.17 -3.60
CA THR A 45 -15.00 -29.62 -4.97
C THR A 45 -13.78 -30.54 -5.02
N GLN A 46 -12.76 -30.28 -4.20
CA GLN A 46 -11.60 -31.17 -4.03
C GLN A 46 -12.06 -32.56 -3.60
N GLN A 47 -12.96 -32.64 -2.61
CA GLN A 47 -13.48 -33.90 -2.11
C GLN A 47 -14.41 -34.60 -3.11
N SER A 48 -15.30 -33.85 -3.78
CA SER A 48 -16.29 -34.43 -4.69
C SER A 48 -15.70 -34.86 -6.02
N GLU A 49 -14.73 -34.11 -6.56
CA GLU A 49 -14.10 -34.39 -7.86
C GLU A 49 -12.76 -35.13 -7.75
N ASN A 50 -12.25 -35.33 -6.53
CA ASN A 50 -10.96 -35.96 -6.24
C ASN A 50 -9.81 -35.33 -7.03
N GLN A 51 -9.74 -33.99 -7.02
CA GLN A 51 -8.73 -33.20 -7.72
C GLN A 51 -7.81 -32.45 -6.75
N PRO A 52 -6.53 -32.21 -7.09
CA PRO A 52 -5.63 -31.42 -6.25
C PRO A 52 -6.16 -30.01 -6.00
N TYR A 53 -5.84 -29.44 -4.83
CA TYR A 53 -6.26 -28.10 -4.40
C TYR A 53 -6.00 -27.04 -5.48
N ASP A 54 -4.77 -27.03 -6.02
CA ASP A 54 -4.34 -26.04 -7.02
C ASP A 54 -5.11 -26.12 -8.34
N VAL A 55 -5.56 -27.32 -8.73
CA VAL A 55 -6.37 -27.54 -9.94
C VAL A 55 -7.75 -26.92 -9.75
N VAL A 56 -8.39 -27.20 -8.61
CA VAL A 56 -9.70 -26.66 -8.25
C VAL A 56 -9.64 -25.14 -8.09
N ARG A 57 -8.61 -24.65 -7.40
CA ARG A 57 -8.35 -23.22 -7.21
C ARG A 57 -8.17 -22.49 -8.54
N GLN A 58 -7.37 -23.04 -9.46
CA GLN A 58 -7.18 -22.45 -10.77
C GLN A 58 -8.49 -22.46 -11.58
N ALA A 59 -9.27 -23.53 -11.51
CA ALA A 59 -10.58 -23.61 -12.14
C ALA A 59 -11.55 -22.54 -11.60
N LEU A 60 -11.53 -22.27 -10.28
CA LEU A 60 -12.35 -21.23 -9.66
C LEU A 60 -11.99 -19.83 -10.14
N LYS A 61 -10.70 -19.55 -10.38
CA LYS A 61 -10.27 -18.26 -10.96
C LYS A 61 -10.79 -18.02 -12.37
N GLU A 62 -11.11 -19.08 -13.12
CA GLU A 62 -11.73 -18.98 -14.44
C GLU A 62 -13.26 -18.82 -14.39
N VAL A 63 -13.86 -18.95 -13.21
CA VAL A 63 -15.27 -18.66 -12.98
C VAL A 63 -15.39 -17.18 -12.64
N GLU A 64 -16.18 -16.43 -13.41
CA GLU A 64 -16.41 -15.01 -13.16
C GLU A 64 -17.26 -14.83 -11.90
N LEU A 65 -16.62 -14.73 -10.74
CA LEU A 65 -17.27 -14.34 -9.49
C LEU A 65 -17.62 -12.85 -9.49
N ASP A 66 -18.68 -12.50 -8.78
CA ASP A 66 -19.06 -11.11 -8.59
C ASP A 66 -18.05 -10.34 -7.70
N SER A 67 -18.23 -9.03 -7.56
CA SER A 67 -17.35 -8.20 -6.73
C SER A 67 -17.33 -8.59 -5.25
N SER A 68 -18.29 -9.41 -4.79
CA SER A 68 -18.35 -9.90 -3.41
C SER A 68 -17.47 -11.14 -3.19
N ARG A 69 -16.97 -11.76 -4.28
CA ARG A 69 -16.18 -13.01 -4.26
C ARG A 69 -16.84 -14.12 -3.45
N ARG A 70 -18.17 -14.17 -3.49
CA ARG A 70 -18.98 -15.25 -2.93
C ARG A 70 -19.30 -16.22 -4.05
N VAL A 71 -19.31 -17.50 -3.74
CA VAL A 71 -19.61 -18.56 -4.72
C VAL A 71 -21.10 -18.88 -4.61
N GLU A 72 -21.88 -18.44 -5.60
CA GLU A 72 -23.29 -18.82 -5.70
C GLU A 72 -23.44 -20.22 -6.31
N LEU A 73 -24.66 -20.76 -6.32
CA LEU A 73 -24.94 -22.08 -6.90
C LEU A 73 -24.49 -22.17 -8.36
N GLU A 74 -24.69 -21.09 -9.14
CA GLU A 74 -24.30 -21.05 -10.54
C GLU A 74 -22.78 -21.10 -10.73
N ASP A 75 -22.04 -20.41 -9.87
CA ASP A 75 -20.58 -20.40 -9.87
C ASP A 75 -20.01 -21.74 -9.41
N TYR A 76 -20.64 -22.37 -8.42
CA TYR A 76 -20.28 -23.71 -7.94
C TYR A 76 -20.45 -24.77 -9.03
N VAL A 77 -21.57 -24.74 -9.78
CA VAL A 77 -21.75 -25.62 -10.94
C VAL A 77 -20.73 -25.28 -12.05
N GLY A 78 -20.43 -23.99 -12.25
CA GLY A 78 -19.39 -23.52 -13.16
C GLY A 78 -18.00 -24.04 -12.81
N LEU A 79 -17.65 -24.04 -11.53
CA LEU A 79 -16.40 -24.58 -11.00
C LEU A 79 -16.28 -26.07 -11.32
N ILE A 80 -17.30 -26.87 -10.98
CA ILE A 80 -17.30 -28.31 -11.25
C ILE A 80 -17.24 -28.60 -12.75
N ALA A 81 -17.95 -27.81 -13.58
CA ALA A 81 -17.86 -27.90 -15.03
C ALA A 81 -16.43 -27.70 -15.54
N LYS A 82 -15.74 -26.69 -15.02
CA LYS A 82 -14.34 -26.37 -15.40
C LYS A 82 -13.39 -27.46 -14.95
N VAL A 83 -13.54 -27.95 -13.72
CA VAL A 83 -12.73 -29.05 -13.17
C VAL A 83 -12.88 -30.33 -14.01
N ARG A 84 -14.11 -30.75 -14.33
CA ARG A 84 -14.39 -31.91 -15.19
C ARG A 84 -13.97 -31.70 -16.65
N GLY A 85 -14.06 -30.46 -17.14
CA GLY A 85 -13.59 -30.07 -18.47
C GLY A 85 -12.06 -30.13 -18.60
N SER A 86 -11.33 -29.84 -17.53
CA SER A 86 -9.85 -29.91 -17.51
C SER A 86 -9.31 -31.35 -17.43
N SER A 87 -10.10 -32.28 -16.89
CA SER A 87 -9.72 -33.68 -16.65
C SER A 87 -10.11 -34.66 -17.76
N SER A 88 -10.82 -34.21 -18.82
CA SER A 88 -11.39 -35.06 -19.88
C SER A 88 -10.60 -35.11 -21.21
N LYS A 89 -9.26 -34.98 -21.17
CA LYS A 89 -8.41 -35.40 -22.32
C LYS A 89 -7.89 -36.82 -22.08
N PRO A 90 -8.33 -37.85 -22.84
CA PRO A 90 -7.77 -39.19 -22.70
C PRO A 90 -6.34 -39.22 -23.25
N ALA A 91 -5.42 -39.79 -22.47
CA ALA A 91 -4.14 -40.26 -22.97
C ALA A 91 -4.40 -41.37 -24.00
N ALA A 92 -4.30 -41.05 -25.29
CA ALA A 92 -4.34 -42.05 -26.35
C ALA A 92 -3.00 -42.79 -26.36
N SER A 93 -3.04 -44.06 -25.96
CA SER A 93 -2.03 -45.06 -26.28
C SER A 93 -1.89 -45.18 -27.80
N GLY A 94 -0.68 -44.92 -28.31
CA GLY A 94 -0.38 -44.99 -29.74
C GLY A 94 1.01 -45.56 -29.95
N ALA A 95 1.07 -46.84 -30.30
CA ALA A 95 2.26 -47.55 -30.66
C ALA A 95 3.03 -46.89 -31.82
N SER A 96 4.35 -46.99 -31.72
CA SER A 96 5.37 -46.66 -32.71
C SER A 96 4.98 -46.96 -34.16
N ARG A 97 5.08 -45.96 -35.05
CA ARG A 97 5.60 -46.11 -36.42
C ARG A 97 6.37 -44.86 -36.85
N LEU A 98 7.63 -45.07 -37.18
CA LEU A 98 8.55 -44.14 -37.83
C LEU A 98 8.18 -43.95 -39.31
N ALA A 99 8.26 -42.72 -39.81
CA ALA A 99 8.69 -42.39 -41.17
C ALA A 99 9.11 -40.91 -41.26
N ALA A 100 10.15 -40.64 -42.06
CA ALA A 100 10.98 -39.44 -42.03
C ALA A 100 10.81 -38.53 -43.26
N GLN A 101 10.96 -37.20 -43.03
CA GLN A 101 11.52 -36.13 -43.90
C GLN A 101 10.80 -35.71 -45.22
N PRO A 102 11.15 -34.56 -45.86
CA PRO A 102 11.37 -33.18 -45.35
C PRO A 102 10.78 -32.05 -46.25
N SER A 103 10.90 -30.79 -45.77
CA SER A 103 11.04 -29.51 -46.53
C SER A 103 9.81 -28.72 -47.06
N GLY A 104 9.81 -27.39 -46.81
CA GLY A 104 9.32 -26.38 -47.78
C GLY A 104 8.17 -25.42 -47.37
N GLY A 105 8.50 -24.33 -46.68
CA GLY A 105 8.04 -22.93 -46.91
C GLY A 105 6.56 -22.50 -47.00
N VAL A 106 6.29 -21.37 -46.34
CA VAL A 106 5.36 -20.25 -46.66
C VAL A 106 4.18 -20.01 -45.69
N VAL A 107 4.10 -18.74 -45.30
CA VAL A 107 3.25 -18.04 -44.32
C VAL A 107 1.78 -17.96 -44.75
N SER A 108 0.84 -18.20 -43.82
CA SER A 108 -0.44 -17.48 -43.80
C SER A 108 -1.09 -17.48 -42.41
N GLN A 109 -1.76 -16.37 -42.13
CA GLN A 109 -2.27 -15.87 -40.87
C GLN A 109 -3.77 -16.23 -40.74
N ARG A 110 -4.20 -16.85 -39.63
CA ARG A 110 -5.47 -16.57 -38.90
C ARG A 110 -5.84 -17.63 -37.84
N THR A 111 -6.00 -17.12 -36.62
CA THR A 111 -7.06 -17.39 -35.62
C THR A 111 -7.42 -18.83 -35.22
N GLY A 112 -7.18 -19.14 -33.94
CA GLY A 112 -7.88 -20.18 -33.18
C GLY A 112 -6.95 -21.21 -32.55
N GLY A 113 -6.71 -21.11 -31.24
CA GLY A 113 -5.93 -22.13 -30.52
C GLY A 113 -5.93 -21.90 -29.02
N GLY A 114 -6.79 -22.63 -28.31
CA GLY A 114 -6.85 -22.65 -26.84
C GLY A 114 -5.54 -23.18 -26.24
N HIS A 115 -5.04 -22.47 -25.23
CA HIS A 115 -3.81 -22.82 -24.52
C HIS A 115 -4.11 -23.89 -23.46
N SER A 116 -3.68 -25.11 -23.74
CA SER A 116 -3.42 -26.15 -22.75
C SER A 116 -2.18 -25.79 -21.93
N SER A 117 -2.29 -25.91 -20.60
CA SER A 117 -1.17 -25.97 -19.67
C SER A 117 -0.18 -27.04 -20.13
N LYS A 118 1.02 -26.62 -20.54
CA LYS A 118 2.15 -27.53 -20.77
C LYS A 118 2.99 -27.57 -19.49
N GLY A 119 3.35 -28.79 -19.11
CA GLY A 119 4.00 -29.13 -17.85
C GLY A 119 5.34 -28.46 -17.60
N SER A 120 5.66 -28.43 -16.31
CA SER A 120 6.93 -28.05 -15.69
C SER A 120 8.12 -28.57 -16.48
N ILE A 121 8.87 -27.64 -17.07
CA ILE A 121 10.28 -27.83 -17.38
C ILE A 121 10.97 -26.67 -16.65
N SER A 122 11.72 -27.00 -15.60
CA SER A 122 12.58 -26.12 -14.77
C SER A 122 12.07 -25.59 -13.41
N GLY A 123 11.10 -26.21 -12.72
CA GLY A 123 10.75 -25.81 -11.33
C GLY A 123 10.18 -24.38 -11.19
N LYS A 124 9.62 -23.89 -12.30
CA LYS A 124 9.12 -22.53 -12.51
C LYS A 124 7.65 -22.62 -12.89
N ILE A 125 6.76 -22.16 -12.03
CA ILE A 125 5.31 -22.17 -12.25
C ILE A 125 4.92 -20.84 -12.89
N GLN A 126 4.29 -20.87 -14.07
CA GLN A 126 3.79 -19.66 -14.72
C GLN A 126 2.41 -19.29 -14.15
N VAL A 127 2.28 -18.08 -13.65
CA VAL A 127 1.03 -17.48 -13.16
C VAL A 127 0.63 -16.33 -14.10
N GLN A 128 -0.64 -16.29 -14.49
CA GLN A 128 -1.17 -15.28 -15.38
C GLN A 128 -1.41 -13.95 -14.64
N GLY A 129 -0.86 -12.85 -15.15
CA GLY A 129 -1.07 -11.50 -14.62
C GLY A 129 -2.46 -10.95 -14.97
N SER A 130 -2.80 -9.79 -14.39
CA SER A 130 -4.07 -9.07 -14.58
C SER A 130 -4.35 -8.70 -16.05
N ASN A 131 -3.29 -8.56 -16.84
CA ASN A 131 -3.34 -8.36 -18.27
C ASN A 131 -3.04 -9.69 -18.96
N ALA A 132 -3.89 -10.10 -19.91
CA ALA A 132 -3.81 -11.38 -20.64
C ALA A 132 -2.45 -11.68 -21.32
N ASN A 133 -1.53 -10.71 -21.38
CA ASN A 133 -0.23 -10.79 -22.05
C ASN A 133 1.00 -10.87 -21.10
N ILE A 134 0.85 -10.80 -19.77
CA ILE A 134 1.99 -10.83 -18.83
C ILE A 134 1.91 -12.11 -17.99
N THR A 135 2.92 -12.97 -18.08
CA THR A 135 3.07 -14.16 -17.23
C THR A 135 4.20 -13.94 -16.22
N HIS A 136 3.89 -14.10 -14.94
CA HIS A 136 4.87 -14.06 -13.86
C HIS A 136 5.27 -15.48 -13.50
N THR A 137 6.54 -15.70 -13.13
CA THR A 137 7.04 -17.03 -12.78
C THR A 137 7.32 -17.12 -11.30
N ILE A 138 6.77 -18.15 -10.65
CA ILE A 138 7.02 -18.49 -9.24
C ILE A 138 8.02 -19.64 -9.17
N ASN A 139 9.03 -19.47 -8.32
CA ASN A 139 9.96 -20.52 -7.99
C ASN A 139 9.34 -21.45 -6.94
N GLU A 140 9.17 -22.72 -7.30
CA GLU A 140 8.53 -23.72 -6.45
C GLU A 140 9.31 -23.97 -5.15
N ASP A 141 10.63 -24.00 -5.23
CA ASP A 141 11.49 -24.22 -4.06
C ASP A 141 11.39 -23.03 -3.10
N GLU A 142 11.29 -21.79 -3.61
CA GLU A 142 11.08 -20.59 -2.78
C GLU A 142 9.72 -20.63 -2.09
N ARG A 143 8.64 -20.97 -2.82
CA ARG A 143 7.30 -21.12 -2.24
C ARG A 143 7.32 -22.13 -1.08
N THR A 144 7.83 -23.33 -1.33
CA THR A 144 7.83 -24.42 -0.36
C THR A 144 8.62 -24.06 0.91
N GLU A 145 9.81 -23.47 0.75
CA GLU A 145 10.67 -23.15 1.90
C GLU A 145 10.21 -21.92 2.66
N PHE A 146 9.61 -20.91 1.99
CA PHE A 146 8.98 -19.80 2.70
C PHE A 146 7.71 -20.22 3.43
N THR A 147 6.89 -21.11 2.86
CA THR A 147 5.73 -21.69 3.58
C THR A 147 6.20 -22.49 4.81
N ARG A 148 7.26 -23.29 4.68
CA ARG A 148 7.85 -24.02 5.81
C ARG A 148 8.33 -23.07 6.91
N HIS A 149 8.99 -21.97 6.53
CA HIS A 149 9.43 -20.96 7.47
C HIS A 149 8.24 -20.30 8.20
N ILE A 150 7.20 -19.87 7.48
CA ILE A 150 5.98 -19.27 8.06
C ILE A 150 5.34 -20.24 9.06
N ASN A 151 5.17 -21.51 8.68
CA ASN A 151 4.62 -22.53 9.57
C ASN A 151 5.43 -22.70 10.86
N ALA A 152 6.76 -22.56 10.79
CA ALA A 152 7.65 -22.71 11.94
C ALA A 152 7.61 -21.49 12.86
N VAL A 153 7.67 -20.27 12.31
CA VAL A 153 7.75 -19.04 13.12
C VAL A 153 6.40 -18.60 13.68
N LEU A 154 5.31 -18.90 12.97
CA LEU A 154 3.95 -18.58 13.44
C LEU A 154 3.29 -19.76 14.17
N ALA A 155 4.03 -20.83 14.45
CA ALA A 155 3.52 -21.98 15.18
C ALA A 155 3.02 -21.56 16.58
N GLY A 156 1.75 -21.89 16.88
CA GLY A 156 1.14 -21.57 18.16
C GLY A 156 0.62 -20.12 18.29
N ASP A 157 0.62 -19.32 17.22
CA ASP A 157 -0.01 -18.00 17.24
C ASP A 157 -1.52 -18.12 17.56
N PRO A 158 -2.06 -17.35 18.53
CA PRO A 158 -3.43 -17.49 19.00
C PRO A 158 -4.48 -17.08 17.96
N ASP A 159 -4.13 -16.22 17.00
CA ASP A 159 -5.05 -15.71 15.99
C ASP A 159 -5.00 -16.54 14.68
N LEU A 160 -3.88 -17.22 14.42
CA LEU A 160 -3.66 -18.04 13.21
C LEU A 160 -3.71 -19.55 13.45
N GLY A 161 -3.78 -20.01 14.70
CA GLY A 161 -3.65 -21.43 15.04
C GLY A 161 -4.62 -22.38 14.32
N SER A 162 -5.80 -21.93 13.90
CA SER A 162 -6.76 -22.74 13.13
C SER A 162 -6.40 -22.92 11.65
N ARG A 163 -5.45 -22.13 11.13
CA ARG A 163 -5.00 -22.13 9.73
C ARG A 163 -3.66 -22.85 9.55
N LEU A 164 -2.87 -22.92 10.61
CA LEU A 164 -1.53 -23.51 10.58
C LEU A 164 -1.57 -25.00 10.99
N PRO A 165 -0.69 -25.84 10.41
CA PRO A 165 0.29 -25.53 9.37
C PRO A 165 -0.30 -25.56 7.96
N PHE A 166 0.18 -24.66 7.08
CA PHE A 166 -0.15 -24.69 5.65
C PHE A 166 0.55 -25.85 4.94
N PRO A 167 -0.09 -26.51 3.95
CA PRO A 167 0.59 -27.46 3.09
C PRO A 167 1.71 -26.79 2.29
N THR A 168 2.85 -27.47 2.16
CA THR A 168 4.05 -26.89 1.52
C THR A 168 4.12 -27.11 0.01
N ASP A 169 3.21 -27.93 -0.52
CA ASP A 169 3.09 -28.33 -1.91
C ASP A 169 1.94 -27.62 -2.66
N THR A 170 1.08 -26.88 -1.97
CA THR A 170 -0.07 -26.15 -2.54
C THR A 170 0.13 -24.63 -2.54
N PHE A 171 -0.81 -23.90 -3.15
CA PHE A 171 -0.89 -22.43 -3.10
C PHE A 171 -1.75 -21.88 -1.94
N GLU A 172 -2.22 -22.73 -1.02
CA GLU A 172 -3.16 -22.38 0.05
C GLU A 172 -2.66 -21.23 0.95
N MET A 173 -1.36 -21.23 1.28
CA MET A 173 -0.73 -20.14 2.05
C MET A 173 -0.97 -18.75 1.45
N PHE A 174 -1.08 -18.62 0.13
CA PHE A 174 -1.37 -17.33 -0.50
C PHE A 174 -2.82 -16.89 -0.28
N ASP A 175 -3.76 -17.82 -0.31
CA ASP A 175 -5.17 -17.52 -0.07
C ASP A 175 -5.40 -17.12 1.41
N ASP A 176 -4.62 -17.71 2.33
CA ASP A 176 -4.63 -17.33 3.74
C ASP A 176 -3.94 -15.98 4.03
N CYS A 177 -3.15 -15.44 3.09
CA CYS A 177 -2.59 -14.09 3.19
C CYS A 177 -3.60 -12.99 2.85
N LYS A 178 -4.75 -13.33 2.24
CA LYS A 178 -5.73 -12.38 1.66
C LYS A 178 -6.23 -11.33 2.66
N ASP A 179 -6.38 -11.70 3.93
CA ASP A 179 -6.88 -10.83 5.00
C ASP A 179 -5.79 -10.04 5.75
N GLY A 180 -4.52 -10.22 5.35
CA GLY A 180 -3.37 -9.51 5.89
C GLY A 180 -2.83 -10.03 7.23
N LEU A 181 -3.49 -10.98 7.90
CA LEU A 181 -3.07 -11.42 9.24
C LEU A 181 -1.74 -12.19 9.21
N VAL A 182 -1.59 -13.15 8.29
CA VAL A 182 -0.34 -13.92 8.12
C VAL A 182 0.85 -12.99 7.88
N LEU A 183 0.68 -12.00 6.98
CA LEU A 183 1.73 -11.05 6.64
C LEU A 183 2.04 -10.08 7.79
N ALA A 184 1.03 -9.62 8.52
CA ALA A 184 1.23 -8.74 9.67
C ALA A 184 2.01 -9.45 10.79
N LYS A 185 1.67 -10.71 11.09
CA LYS A 185 2.38 -11.52 12.09
C LYS A 185 3.81 -11.84 11.64
N LEU A 186 4.02 -12.15 10.36
CA LEU A 186 5.35 -12.36 9.81
C LEU A 186 6.23 -11.10 9.89
N ILE A 187 5.65 -9.91 9.70
CA ILE A 187 6.36 -8.63 9.90
C ILE A 187 6.84 -8.50 11.35
N ASN A 188 5.99 -8.79 12.34
CA ASN A 188 6.35 -8.71 13.76
C ASN A 188 7.37 -9.79 14.18
N ASP A 189 7.32 -10.98 13.58
CA ASP A 189 8.38 -11.99 13.79
C ASP A 189 9.73 -11.50 13.25
N SER A 190 9.74 -10.93 12.04
CA SER A 190 10.97 -10.46 11.41
C SER A 190 11.53 -9.19 12.06
N VAL A 191 10.67 -8.24 12.42
CA VAL A 191 11.02 -6.99 13.11
C VAL A 191 10.00 -6.76 14.23
N PRO A 192 10.32 -7.18 15.46
CA PRO A 192 9.44 -7.01 16.61
C PRO A 192 8.96 -5.57 16.78
N ASP A 193 7.77 -5.43 17.35
CA ASP A 193 7.13 -4.15 17.66
C ASP A 193 6.81 -3.22 16.47
N THR A 194 6.93 -3.70 15.23
CA THR A 194 6.58 -2.92 14.03
C THR A 194 5.07 -2.62 13.94
N ILE A 195 4.22 -3.60 14.29
CA ILE A 195 2.76 -3.51 14.22
C ILE A 195 2.18 -3.74 15.62
N ASP A 196 1.33 -2.82 16.08
CA ASP A 196 0.44 -3.06 17.20
C ASP A 196 -0.72 -3.97 16.78
N GLU A 197 -0.66 -5.25 17.15
CA GLU A 197 -1.64 -6.24 16.69
C GLU A 197 -3.08 -5.94 17.16
N ARG A 198 -3.25 -5.09 18.17
CA ARG A 198 -4.57 -4.68 18.66
C ARG A 198 -5.35 -3.87 17.62
N VAL A 199 -4.68 -3.27 16.63
CA VAL A 199 -5.35 -2.53 15.54
C VAL A 199 -5.86 -3.45 14.43
N LEU A 200 -5.40 -4.70 14.37
CA LEU A 200 -5.76 -5.65 13.32
C LEU A 200 -7.21 -6.10 13.50
N ASN A 201 -7.93 -6.21 12.38
CA ASN A 201 -9.25 -6.80 12.35
C ASN A 201 -9.11 -8.33 12.35
N ILE A 202 -9.56 -8.99 13.41
CA ILE A 202 -9.40 -10.44 13.62
C ILE A 202 -10.77 -11.13 13.58
N PRO A 203 -10.97 -12.18 12.77
CA PRO A 203 -12.21 -12.95 12.75
C PRO A 203 -12.40 -13.72 14.07
N GLY A 204 -13.65 -13.96 14.47
CA GLY A 204 -14.02 -14.64 15.71
C GLY A 204 -14.00 -13.77 16.98
N LYS A 205 -13.39 -12.58 16.95
CA LYS A 205 -13.43 -11.60 18.07
C LYS A 205 -14.63 -10.66 17.92
N LYS A 206 -14.43 -9.50 17.28
CA LYS A 206 -15.50 -8.51 17.03
C LYS A 206 -16.39 -8.91 15.83
N PHE A 207 -15.91 -9.77 14.92
CA PHE A 207 -16.58 -10.11 13.66
C PHE A 207 -16.61 -11.62 13.42
N LYS A 208 -17.72 -12.20 12.95
CA LYS A 208 -17.79 -13.63 12.57
C LYS A 208 -16.86 -13.94 11.39
N SER A 209 -16.79 -13.03 10.41
CA SER A 209 -15.87 -13.08 9.27
C SER A 209 -15.49 -11.67 8.83
N LEU A 210 -14.36 -11.53 8.14
CA LEU A 210 -13.90 -10.24 7.63
C LEU A 210 -14.56 -9.94 6.28
N ASN A 211 -14.93 -8.67 6.06
CA ASN A 211 -15.39 -8.18 4.77
C ASN A 211 -14.21 -7.54 4.00
N ALA A 212 -14.41 -7.21 2.73
CA ALA A 212 -13.37 -6.60 1.89
C ALA A 212 -12.79 -5.30 2.48
N PHE A 213 -13.60 -4.54 3.22
CA PHE A 213 -13.16 -3.31 3.86
C PHE A 213 -12.19 -3.58 5.02
N HIS A 214 -12.52 -4.50 5.93
CA HIS A 214 -11.65 -4.91 7.02
C HIS A 214 -10.34 -5.52 6.52
N MET A 215 -10.39 -6.29 5.43
CA MET A 215 -9.21 -6.84 4.78
C MET A 215 -8.34 -5.74 4.15
N THR A 216 -8.95 -4.72 3.54
CA THR A 216 -8.23 -3.55 3.02
C THR A 216 -7.51 -2.81 4.15
N GLU A 217 -8.16 -2.61 5.29
CA GLU A 217 -7.55 -1.97 6.46
C GLU A 217 -6.34 -2.75 6.99
N ASN A 218 -6.45 -4.08 7.14
CA ASN A 218 -5.33 -4.93 7.55
C ASN A 218 -4.19 -4.88 6.52
N ASN A 219 -4.50 -4.96 5.23
CA ASN A 219 -3.50 -4.94 4.17
C ASN A 219 -2.83 -3.57 4.02
N ASN A 220 -3.52 -2.46 4.34
CA ASN A 220 -2.88 -1.15 4.46
C ASN A 220 -1.82 -1.15 5.58
N ILE A 221 -2.14 -1.74 6.75
CA ILE A 221 -1.15 -1.90 7.84
C ILE A 221 0.05 -2.70 7.35
N VAL A 222 -0.18 -3.83 6.68
CA VAL A 222 0.90 -4.68 6.14
C VAL A 222 1.81 -3.89 5.19
N ILE A 223 1.23 -3.20 4.20
CA ILE A 223 2.00 -2.49 3.17
C ILE A 223 2.77 -1.31 3.77
N GLU A 224 2.12 -0.48 4.58
CA GLU A 224 2.79 0.69 5.16
C GLU A 224 3.81 0.29 6.24
N SER A 225 3.61 -0.84 6.92
CA SER A 225 4.60 -1.40 7.85
C SER A 225 5.79 -2.02 7.12
N ALA A 226 5.54 -2.74 6.02
CA ALA A 226 6.59 -3.25 5.15
C ALA A 226 7.48 -2.11 4.60
N LYS A 227 6.88 -0.98 4.18
CA LYS A 227 7.65 0.24 3.84
C LYS A 227 8.49 0.70 5.03
N GLY A 228 7.86 0.83 6.20
CA GLY A 228 8.51 1.33 7.42
C GLY A 228 9.73 0.52 7.86
N ILE A 229 9.79 -0.79 7.53
CA ILE A 229 10.96 -1.64 7.82
C ILE A 229 11.96 -1.72 6.65
N GLY A 230 11.70 -1.04 5.54
CA GLY A 230 12.61 -0.96 4.38
C GLY A 230 12.34 -1.97 3.27
N CYS A 231 11.17 -2.61 3.22
CA CYS A 231 10.76 -3.41 2.07
C CYS A 231 10.35 -2.49 0.90
N SER A 232 10.75 -2.86 -0.32
CA SER A 232 10.31 -2.21 -1.55
C SER A 232 8.94 -2.76 -1.97
N VAL A 233 7.91 -1.93 -1.80
CA VAL A 233 6.50 -2.26 -2.10
C VAL A 233 5.87 -1.32 -3.13
N VAL A 234 6.68 -0.77 -4.04
CA VAL A 234 6.23 0.22 -5.05
C VAL A 234 5.11 -0.31 -5.95
N ASN A 235 5.09 -1.63 -6.19
CA ASN A 235 4.16 -2.28 -7.13
C ASN A 235 3.15 -3.23 -6.46
N ILE A 236 2.85 -3.05 -5.16
CA ILE A 236 1.86 -3.88 -4.46
C ILE A 236 0.93 -3.02 -3.60
N GLY A 237 -0.38 -3.12 -3.86
CA GLY A 237 -1.45 -2.48 -3.11
C GLY A 237 -2.29 -3.47 -2.30
N ALA A 238 -3.17 -2.95 -1.44
CA ALA A 238 -4.05 -3.80 -0.61
C ALA A 238 -4.96 -4.68 -1.49
N GLY A 239 -5.39 -4.16 -2.64
CA GLY A 239 -6.15 -4.91 -3.64
C GLY A 239 -5.39 -6.12 -4.18
N ASP A 240 -4.09 -6.00 -4.45
CA ASP A 240 -3.28 -7.11 -4.97
C ASP A 240 -3.18 -8.28 -3.98
N ILE A 241 -3.13 -7.98 -2.67
CA ILE A 241 -3.14 -8.99 -1.61
C ILE A 241 -4.53 -9.64 -1.52
N ILE A 242 -5.61 -8.85 -1.54
CA ILE A 242 -6.99 -9.36 -1.52
C ILE A 242 -7.29 -10.20 -2.77
N GLU A 243 -6.71 -9.85 -3.91
CA GLU A 243 -6.86 -10.60 -5.15
C GLU A 243 -6.00 -11.85 -5.23
N VAL A 244 -5.10 -12.05 -4.26
CA VAL A 244 -4.14 -13.14 -4.18
C VAL A 244 -3.19 -13.17 -5.39
N ARG A 245 -2.49 -12.05 -5.61
CA ARG A 245 -1.41 -11.95 -6.61
C ARG A 245 -0.16 -12.66 -6.10
N GLU A 246 -0.02 -13.95 -6.39
CA GLU A 246 0.96 -14.83 -5.71
C GLU A 246 2.40 -14.37 -5.88
N HIS A 247 2.78 -13.88 -7.06
CA HIS A 247 4.15 -13.41 -7.32
C HIS A 247 4.50 -12.14 -6.51
N LEU A 248 3.52 -11.26 -6.25
CA LEU A 248 3.70 -10.07 -5.43
C LEU A 248 3.76 -10.45 -3.94
N ILE A 249 2.86 -11.32 -3.49
CA ILE A 249 2.83 -11.82 -2.11
C ILE A 249 4.13 -12.58 -1.79
N LEU A 250 4.59 -13.48 -2.68
CA LEU A 250 5.84 -14.21 -2.49
C LEU A 250 7.06 -13.28 -2.45
N GLY A 251 7.07 -12.25 -3.32
CA GLY A 251 8.09 -11.22 -3.31
C GLY A 251 8.12 -10.42 -2.01
N LEU A 252 6.94 -10.09 -1.46
CA LEU A 252 6.81 -9.41 -0.17
C LEU A 252 7.27 -10.30 1.00
N ILE A 253 6.82 -11.56 1.05
CA ILE A 253 7.25 -12.55 2.05
C ILE A 253 8.78 -12.67 2.07
N TRP A 254 9.41 -12.80 0.91
CA TRP A 254 10.88 -12.84 0.82
C TRP A 254 11.52 -11.59 1.41
N GLN A 255 11.00 -10.39 1.09
CA GLN A 255 11.57 -9.15 1.60
C GLN A 255 11.44 -9.02 3.12
N ILE A 256 10.32 -9.48 3.69
CA ILE A 256 10.10 -9.50 5.14
C ILE A 256 11.09 -10.47 5.81
N ILE A 257 11.17 -11.72 5.33
CA ILE A 257 12.10 -12.74 5.85
C ILE A 257 13.55 -12.25 5.75
N ARG A 258 13.95 -11.72 4.58
CA ARG A 258 15.29 -11.16 4.37
C ARG A 258 15.58 -10.06 5.39
N ARG A 259 14.61 -9.19 5.67
CA ARG A 259 14.79 -8.11 6.65
C ARG A 259 15.03 -8.67 8.06
N GLY A 260 14.26 -9.67 8.49
CA GLY A 260 14.43 -10.29 9.81
C GLY A 260 15.72 -11.10 9.97
N LEU A 261 16.16 -11.78 8.90
CA LEU A 261 17.41 -12.54 8.92
C LEU A 261 18.64 -11.63 8.97
N LEU A 262 18.66 -10.58 8.15
CA LEU A 262 19.82 -9.70 8.00
C LEU A 262 19.87 -8.59 9.05
N GLY A 263 18.73 -8.20 9.62
CA GLY A 263 18.68 -7.18 10.69
C GLY A 263 19.36 -7.61 11.99
N LYS A 264 19.61 -8.91 12.18
CA LYS A 264 20.35 -9.45 13.33
C LYS A 264 21.87 -9.36 13.16
N ILE A 265 22.34 -9.14 11.92
CA ILE A 265 23.76 -9.08 11.58
C ILE A 265 24.22 -7.63 11.78
N ASP A 266 24.35 -7.25 13.04
CA ASP A 266 24.70 -5.91 13.47
C ASP A 266 25.76 -5.99 14.57
N ILE A 267 26.72 -5.06 14.57
CA ILE A 267 27.83 -5.09 15.53
C ILE A 267 27.39 -4.87 16.98
N LYS A 268 26.24 -4.23 17.21
CA LYS A 268 25.67 -4.07 18.55
C LYS A 268 25.21 -5.41 19.12
N LEU A 269 24.73 -6.29 18.25
CA LEU A 269 24.29 -7.65 18.61
C LEU A 269 25.47 -8.64 18.61
N HIS A 270 26.40 -8.44 17.68
CA HIS A 270 27.58 -9.27 17.46
C HIS A 270 28.86 -8.42 17.44
N PRO A 271 29.36 -7.96 18.61
CA PRO A 271 30.61 -7.19 18.67
C PRO A 271 31.76 -7.90 17.95
N GLU A 272 31.82 -9.23 18.05
CA GLU A 272 32.81 -10.11 17.41
C GLU A 272 32.95 -9.94 15.89
N LEU A 273 31.97 -9.32 15.21
CA LEU A 273 32.09 -8.91 13.82
C LEU A 273 33.34 -8.06 13.53
N TYR A 274 33.91 -7.40 14.54
CA TYR A 274 35.19 -6.71 14.43
C TYR A 274 36.32 -7.58 13.84
N ARG A 275 36.28 -8.91 14.07
CA ARG A 275 37.28 -9.85 13.52
C ARG A 275 37.23 -10.00 12.00
N LEU A 276 36.21 -9.45 11.35
CA LEU A 276 36.01 -9.49 9.90
C LEU A 276 36.55 -8.24 9.18
N LEU A 277 37.15 -7.29 9.90
CA LEU A 277 37.83 -6.14 9.31
C LEU A 277 39.04 -6.60 8.49
N GLU A 278 39.24 -5.95 7.35
CA GLU A 278 40.46 -6.12 6.54
C GLU A 278 41.59 -5.21 7.07
N GLU A 279 42.85 -5.54 6.79
CA GLU A 279 44.04 -4.93 7.43
C GLU A 279 44.16 -3.39 7.23
N ASP A 280 43.47 -2.82 6.24
CA ASP A 280 43.48 -1.38 5.91
C ASP A 280 42.09 -0.72 6.00
N GLU A 281 41.11 -1.37 6.63
CA GLU A 281 39.74 -0.89 6.71
C GLU A 281 39.38 -0.36 8.10
N THR A 282 38.70 0.79 8.16
CA THR A 282 38.19 1.33 9.43
C THR A 282 36.89 0.63 9.84
N LEU A 283 36.61 0.63 11.14
CA LEU A 283 35.32 0.12 11.64
C LEU A 283 34.12 0.85 11.02
N GLU A 284 34.24 2.16 10.82
CA GLU A 284 33.19 2.95 10.17
C GLU A 284 32.94 2.50 8.72
N GLN A 285 34.00 2.15 7.97
CA GLN A 285 33.88 1.58 6.62
C GLN A 285 33.22 0.20 6.64
N PHE A 286 33.59 -0.65 7.60
CA PHE A 286 32.98 -1.97 7.78
C PHE A 286 31.47 -1.87 8.08
N LEU A 287 31.07 -0.98 9.00
CA LEU A 287 29.66 -0.79 9.39
C LEU A 287 28.76 -0.25 8.27
N ARG A 288 29.35 0.28 7.20
CA ARG A 288 28.62 0.75 6.01
C ARG A 288 28.32 -0.37 5.01
N LEU A 289 28.92 -1.55 5.19
CA LEU A 289 28.70 -2.68 4.29
C LEU A 289 27.27 -3.21 4.44
N PRO A 290 26.61 -3.59 3.34
CA PRO A 290 25.34 -4.29 3.43
C PRO A 290 25.56 -5.66 4.11
N PRO A 291 24.57 -6.18 4.87
CA PRO A 291 24.70 -7.43 5.61
C PRO A 291 25.14 -8.63 4.76
N GLU A 292 24.77 -8.68 3.48
CA GLU A 292 25.22 -9.73 2.56
C GLU A 292 26.74 -9.74 2.38
N GLN A 293 27.39 -8.57 2.35
CA GLN A 293 28.85 -8.47 2.24
C GLN A 293 29.52 -8.87 3.54
N ILE A 294 28.93 -8.51 4.69
CA ILE A 294 29.40 -8.97 6.00
C ILE A 294 29.36 -10.51 6.07
N LEU A 295 28.26 -11.13 5.60
CA LEU A 295 28.15 -12.58 5.52
C LEU A 295 29.18 -13.21 4.58
N LEU A 296 29.47 -12.59 3.43
CA LEU A 296 30.53 -13.07 2.54
C LEU A 296 31.91 -13.02 3.22
N ARG A 297 32.19 -11.95 3.97
CA ARG A 297 33.45 -11.86 4.73
C ARG A 297 33.52 -12.89 5.85
N TRP A 298 32.44 -13.08 6.60
CA TRP A 298 32.32 -14.12 7.60
C TRP A 298 32.55 -15.52 7.03
N PHE A 299 31.92 -15.84 5.90
CA PHE A 299 32.10 -17.12 5.23
C PHE A 299 33.58 -17.33 4.85
N ASN A 300 34.18 -16.33 4.22
CA ASN A 300 35.58 -16.41 3.78
C ASN A 300 36.59 -16.40 4.94
N TYR A 301 36.28 -15.76 6.06
CA TYR A 301 37.07 -15.81 7.29
C TYR A 301 37.25 -17.26 7.74
N HIS A 302 36.15 -18.00 7.80
CA HIS A 302 36.15 -19.41 8.19
C HIS A 302 36.82 -20.32 7.14
N LEU A 303 36.62 -20.06 5.84
CA LEU A 303 37.33 -20.80 4.79
C LEU A 303 38.85 -20.59 4.85
N LYS A 304 39.30 -19.35 5.14
CA LYS A 304 40.72 -19.02 5.32
C LYS A 304 41.28 -19.73 6.54
N ALA A 305 40.59 -19.70 7.69
CA ALA A 305 40.97 -20.42 8.90
C ALA A 305 41.05 -21.95 8.67
N ALA A 306 40.16 -22.47 7.83
CA ALA A 306 40.12 -23.86 7.40
C ALA A 306 41.22 -24.26 6.39
N ASN A 307 42.09 -23.32 5.99
CA ASN A 307 43.10 -23.45 4.92
C ASN A 307 42.51 -23.93 3.58
N TRP A 308 41.31 -23.45 3.23
CA TRP A 308 40.64 -23.80 1.99
C TRP A 308 41.00 -22.84 0.85
N PRO A 309 41.37 -23.33 -0.34
CA PRO A 309 41.90 -22.47 -1.42
C PRO A 309 40.83 -21.65 -2.16
N ARG A 310 39.54 -22.02 -2.07
CA ARG A 310 38.46 -21.31 -2.75
C ARG A 310 37.93 -20.18 -1.88
N ARG A 311 37.51 -19.09 -2.52
CA ARG A 311 36.77 -17.98 -1.91
C ARG A 311 35.35 -17.91 -2.48
N VAL A 312 34.44 -17.36 -1.68
CA VAL A 312 33.03 -17.14 -2.06
C VAL A 312 32.82 -15.64 -2.29
N ALA A 313 32.34 -15.28 -3.46
CA ALA A 313 31.95 -13.90 -3.83
C ALA A 313 30.44 -13.76 -4.06
N ASN A 314 29.69 -14.86 -4.13
CA ASN A 314 28.23 -14.85 -4.29
C ASN A 314 27.57 -16.08 -3.68
N PHE A 315 26.31 -15.96 -3.27
CA PHE A 315 25.50 -17.06 -2.74
C PHE A 315 24.81 -17.90 -3.83
N SER A 316 25.48 -18.13 -4.96
CA SER A 316 24.92 -18.92 -6.07
C SER A 316 25.95 -19.87 -6.68
N GLY A 317 26.64 -19.47 -7.74
CA GLY A 317 27.62 -20.28 -8.46
C GLY A 317 28.75 -20.81 -7.58
N ASP A 318 29.20 -20.04 -6.59
CA ASP A 318 30.38 -20.38 -5.80
C ASP A 318 30.12 -21.47 -4.75
N ILE A 319 28.86 -21.72 -4.42
CA ILE A 319 28.44 -22.62 -3.32
C ILE A 319 27.55 -23.78 -3.77
N ARG A 320 27.10 -23.78 -5.04
CA ARG A 320 26.15 -24.76 -5.57
C ARG A 320 26.66 -26.20 -5.58
N ASP A 321 27.96 -26.41 -5.48
CA ASP A 321 28.59 -27.74 -5.45
C ASP A 321 28.74 -28.31 -4.03
N GLY A 322 28.30 -27.57 -3.00
CA GLY A 322 28.33 -28.00 -1.60
C GLY A 322 29.71 -28.02 -0.93
N GLU A 323 30.81 -27.80 -1.65
CA GLU A 323 32.15 -27.96 -1.08
C GLU A 323 32.46 -26.89 -0.04
N ASN A 324 32.20 -25.63 -0.40
CA ASN A 324 32.40 -24.49 0.49
C ASN A 324 31.53 -24.61 1.75
N TYR A 325 30.31 -25.16 1.65
CA TYR A 325 29.47 -25.44 2.80
C TYR A 325 30.03 -26.55 3.69
N ALA A 326 30.47 -27.66 3.11
CA ALA A 326 31.06 -28.76 3.89
C ALA A 326 32.27 -28.30 4.72
N VAL A 327 33.10 -27.42 4.14
CA VAL A 327 34.24 -26.83 4.85
C VAL A 327 33.80 -25.86 5.93
N LEU A 328 32.89 -24.92 5.61
CA LEU A 328 32.36 -23.95 6.57
C LEU A 328 31.72 -24.64 7.77
N LEU A 329 30.81 -25.60 7.53
CA LEU A 329 30.09 -26.31 8.58
C LEU A 329 31.05 -27.08 9.49
N ALA A 330 32.08 -27.72 8.94
CA ALA A 330 33.11 -28.40 9.74
C ALA A 330 33.97 -27.44 10.56
N GLN A 331 34.15 -26.19 10.09
CA GLN A 331 34.91 -25.17 10.80
C GLN A 331 34.12 -24.60 11.99
N ILE A 332 32.84 -24.29 11.80
CA ILE A 332 31.99 -23.69 12.86
C ILE A 332 31.36 -24.73 13.78
N GLY A 333 31.27 -25.98 13.33
CA GLY A 333 30.53 -27.06 14.00
C GLY A 333 31.40 -28.18 14.55
N SER A 334 32.71 -27.99 14.69
CA SER A 334 33.63 -29.03 15.18
C SER A 334 33.17 -29.65 16.49
N ASP A 335 32.65 -28.82 17.39
CA ASP A 335 32.21 -29.21 18.73
C ASP A 335 30.90 -30.01 18.71
N TYR A 336 30.16 -29.96 17.60
CA TYR A 336 28.91 -30.68 17.36
C TYR A 336 29.12 -31.96 16.54
N GLY A 337 30.38 -32.36 16.30
CA GLY A 337 30.71 -33.55 15.52
C GLY A 337 30.43 -33.39 14.02
N VAL A 338 30.47 -32.14 13.52
CA VAL A 338 30.35 -31.85 12.10
C VAL A 338 31.67 -32.16 11.39
N THR A 339 31.61 -32.81 10.23
CA THR A 339 32.83 -33.28 9.53
C THR A 339 32.87 -32.85 8.06
N ARG A 340 34.06 -32.93 7.45
CA ARG A 340 34.27 -32.72 6.01
C ARG A 340 33.98 -33.96 5.16
N ALA A 341 33.31 -34.98 5.70
CA ALA A 341 32.96 -36.20 4.97
C ALA A 341 32.27 -35.96 3.60
N PRO A 342 31.36 -34.96 3.46
CA PRO A 342 30.68 -34.72 2.17
C PRO A 342 31.63 -34.41 1.00
N LEU A 343 32.87 -33.95 1.25
CA LEU A 343 33.84 -33.66 0.19
C LEU A 343 34.25 -34.90 -0.63
N GLN A 344 34.08 -36.11 -0.08
CA GLN A 344 34.40 -37.36 -0.78
C GLN A 344 33.30 -37.79 -1.76
N THR A 345 32.08 -37.28 -1.58
CA THR A 345 30.92 -37.64 -2.37
C THR A 345 30.97 -36.96 -3.74
N ARG A 346 30.89 -37.73 -4.82
CA ARG A 346 31.00 -37.22 -6.20
C ARG A 346 29.69 -36.66 -6.75
N ASP A 347 28.56 -37.27 -6.38
CA ASP A 347 27.25 -36.81 -6.81
C ASP A 347 26.86 -35.52 -6.07
N LEU A 348 26.51 -34.48 -6.82
CA LEU A 348 26.25 -33.16 -6.25
C LEU A 348 24.98 -33.14 -5.39
N HIS A 349 23.95 -33.87 -5.78
CA HIS A 349 22.70 -33.92 -5.01
C HIS A 349 22.87 -34.71 -3.71
N GLN A 350 23.58 -35.83 -3.77
CA GLN A 350 23.92 -36.60 -2.58
C GLN A 350 24.81 -35.78 -1.63
N ARG A 351 25.84 -35.11 -2.15
CA ARG A 351 26.69 -34.23 -1.36
C ARG A 351 25.89 -33.09 -0.72
N ALA A 352 24.97 -32.48 -1.48
CA ALA A 352 24.11 -31.42 -0.95
C ALA A 352 23.20 -31.93 0.18
N GLU A 353 22.66 -33.16 0.09
CA GLU A 353 21.92 -33.77 1.19
C GLU A 353 22.81 -34.04 2.41
N GLU A 354 24.01 -34.58 2.21
CA GLU A 354 24.97 -34.81 3.30
C GLU A 354 25.38 -33.48 3.98
N VAL A 355 25.61 -32.41 3.21
CA VAL A 355 25.84 -31.06 3.74
C VAL A 355 24.68 -30.57 4.59
N LEU A 356 23.44 -30.79 4.16
CA LEU A 356 22.26 -30.40 4.92
C LEU A 356 22.07 -31.26 6.18
N GLN A 357 22.43 -32.54 6.15
CA GLN A 357 22.47 -33.39 7.34
C GLN A 357 23.54 -32.93 8.34
N GLU A 358 24.71 -32.52 7.87
CA GLU A 358 25.74 -31.90 8.71
C GLU A 358 25.25 -30.59 9.35
N SER A 359 24.49 -29.77 8.61
CA SER A 359 23.88 -28.55 9.16
C SER A 359 22.76 -28.82 10.18
N ASP A 360 22.11 -29.99 10.10
CA ASP A 360 21.05 -30.38 11.02
C ASP A 360 21.59 -30.68 12.43
N LYS A 361 22.84 -31.16 12.51
CA LYS A 361 23.56 -31.32 13.80
C LYS A 361 23.71 -29.99 14.55
N LEU A 362 23.72 -28.87 13.84
CA LEU A 362 23.76 -27.51 14.37
C LEU A 362 22.36 -26.91 14.60
N GLY A 363 21.28 -27.66 14.33
CA GLY A 363 19.90 -27.16 14.33
C GLY A 363 19.61 -26.15 13.20
N CYS A 364 20.43 -26.15 12.14
CA CYS A 364 20.43 -25.10 11.12
C CYS A 364 19.91 -25.53 9.74
N ARG A 365 19.33 -26.72 9.60
CA ARG A 365 18.72 -27.22 8.36
C ARG A 365 17.40 -26.48 8.04
N LYS A 366 17.49 -25.22 7.62
CA LYS A 366 16.35 -24.35 7.27
C LYS A 366 16.55 -23.71 5.89
N PHE A 367 15.46 -23.38 5.21
CA PHE A 367 15.41 -22.68 3.91
C PHE A 367 15.98 -23.40 2.68
N LEU A 368 16.93 -24.32 2.85
CA LEU A 368 17.69 -24.90 1.75
C LEU A 368 17.39 -26.41 1.61
N THR A 369 17.20 -26.85 0.36
CA THR A 369 17.03 -28.26 -0.01
C THR A 369 18.19 -28.68 -0.91
N PRO A 370 18.47 -30.00 -1.07
CA PRO A 370 19.54 -30.44 -1.96
C PRO A 370 19.36 -29.93 -3.39
N LYS A 371 18.10 -29.87 -3.84
CA LYS A 371 17.74 -29.36 -5.17
C LYS A 371 18.04 -27.86 -5.30
N SER A 372 17.63 -27.04 -4.33
CA SER A 372 17.83 -25.59 -4.40
C SER A 372 19.29 -25.16 -4.15
N LEU A 373 20.06 -25.94 -3.39
CA LEU A 373 21.50 -25.80 -3.23
C LEU A 373 22.19 -26.01 -4.58
N VAL A 374 21.97 -27.15 -5.24
CA VAL A 374 22.60 -27.47 -6.54
C VAL A 374 22.13 -26.53 -7.66
N ALA A 375 20.89 -26.07 -7.60
CA ALA A 375 20.38 -25.04 -8.50
C ALA A 375 21.04 -23.67 -8.28
N GLY A 376 21.72 -23.45 -7.15
CA GLY A 376 22.38 -22.19 -6.81
C GLY A 376 21.38 -21.06 -6.56
N ASN A 377 20.24 -21.34 -5.90
CA ASN A 377 19.23 -20.32 -5.63
C ASN A 377 19.81 -19.24 -4.68
N PRO A 378 19.98 -17.97 -5.13
CA PRO A 378 20.65 -16.96 -4.32
C PRO A 378 19.89 -16.59 -3.05
N LYS A 379 18.55 -16.59 -3.07
CA LYS A 379 17.74 -16.21 -1.92
C LYS A 379 17.78 -17.27 -0.83
N LEU A 380 17.58 -18.53 -1.20
CA LEU A 380 17.55 -19.64 -0.25
C LEU A 380 18.94 -19.89 0.36
N ASN A 381 20.00 -19.76 -0.45
CA ASN A 381 21.36 -19.85 0.07
C ASN A 381 21.72 -18.68 0.99
N LEU A 382 21.35 -17.44 0.64
CA LEU A 382 21.53 -16.29 1.53
C LEU A 382 20.80 -16.51 2.86
N ALA A 383 19.56 -17.00 2.81
CA ALA A 383 18.77 -17.28 4.02
C ALA A 383 19.41 -18.37 4.89
N PHE A 384 19.92 -19.43 4.27
CA PHE A 384 20.64 -20.49 4.97
C PHE A 384 21.93 -20.00 5.62
N VAL A 385 22.74 -19.20 4.90
CA VAL A 385 23.98 -18.59 5.45
C VAL A 385 23.66 -17.62 6.59
N ALA A 386 22.65 -16.77 6.43
CA ALA A 386 22.23 -15.86 7.50
C ALA A 386 21.72 -16.63 8.73
N ASN A 387 20.98 -17.72 8.53
CA ASN A 387 20.56 -18.60 9.62
C ASN A 387 21.76 -19.26 10.32
N LEU A 388 22.78 -19.72 9.58
CA LEU A 388 24.00 -20.27 10.18
C LEU A 388 24.72 -19.21 11.03
N PHE A 389 24.92 -18.01 10.48
CA PHE A 389 25.56 -16.92 11.22
C PHE A 389 24.79 -16.57 12.50
N ASN A 390 23.48 -16.36 12.41
CA ASN A 390 22.66 -15.95 13.55
C ASN A 390 22.64 -16.97 14.72
N ASN A 391 22.91 -18.25 14.45
CA ASN A 391 22.96 -19.29 15.49
C ASN A 391 24.39 -19.65 15.90
N HIS A 392 25.36 -19.57 14.96
CA HIS A 392 26.74 -19.98 15.15
C HIS A 392 27.70 -19.01 14.44
N PRO A 393 27.91 -17.77 14.96
CA PRO A 393 28.89 -16.85 14.40
C PRO A 393 30.31 -17.45 14.44
N ALA A 394 30.63 -18.19 15.52
CA ALA A 394 31.91 -18.86 15.73
C ALA A 394 33.15 -17.94 15.56
N LEU A 395 33.00 -16.66 15.87
CA LEU A 395 34.12 -15.73 15.92
C LEU A 395 34.65 -15.64 17.35
N ASP A 396 35.96 -15.46 17.48
CA ASP A 396 36.59 -15.31 18.79
C ASP A 396 36.04 -14.05 19.49
N PRO A 397 35.70 -14.15 20.79
CA PRO A 397 35.29 -12.98 21.57
C PRO A 397 36.35 -11.90 21.55
N ILE A 398 35.90 -10.65 21.56
CA ILE A 398 36.76 -9.47 21.72
C ILE A 398 37.19 -9.39 23.18
N THR A 399 38.47 -9.10 23.42
CA THR A 399 38.96 -8.85 24.79
C THR A 399 38.46 -7.49 25.31
N GLU A 400 38.28 -7.29 26.62
CA GLU A 400 37.80 -6.00 27.16
C GLU A 400 38.73 -4.80 26.82
N GLU A 401 39.99 -5.06 26.46
CA GLU A 401 40.96 -4.06 25.98
C GLU A 401 40.75 -3.69 24.50
N GLU A 402 40.24 -4.63 23.70
CA GLU A 402 39.87 -4.46 22.29
C GLU A 402 38.42 -4.01 22.12
N LYS A 403 37.64 -4.06 23.21
CA LYS A 403 36.24 -3.63 23.26
C LYS A 403 36.21 -2.11 23.19
N LEU A 404 36.28 -1.62 21.96
CA LEU A 404 36.05 -0.23 21.65
C LEU A 404 34.72 0.18 22.28
N GLU A 405 34.73 1.24 23.09
CA GLU A 405 33.52 1.97 23.42
C GLU A 405 32.97 2.48 22.09
N VAL A 406 32.09 1.69 21.47
CA VAL A 406 31.23 2.19 20.41
C VAL A 406 30.37 3.22 21.12
N GLU A 407 30.77 4.50 21.07
CA GLU A 407 29.92 5.61 21.50
C GLU A 407 28.53 5.33 20.95
N ASP A 408 27.52 5.44 21.82
CA ASP A 408 26.14 5.12 21.48
C ASP A 408 25.81 5.71 20.11
N PHE A 409 25.76 4.84 19.10
CA PHE A 409 25.63 5.18 17.67
C PHE A 409 24.23 5.78 17.35
N ASP A 410 23.56 6.32 18.37
CA ASP A 410 22.24 6.93 18.40
C ASP A 410 22.32 8.45 18.62
N ALA A 411 23.43 9.07 18.19
CA ALA A 411 23.49 10.50 17.98
C ALA A 411 22.34 10.91 17.03
N GLU A 412 21.64 11.99 17.37
CA GLU A 412 20.44 12.51 16.68
C GLU A 412 20.46 12.43 15.14
N GLY A 413 21.63 12.56 14.52
CA GLY A 413 21.81 12.48 13.07
C GLY A 413 21.67 11.08 12.46
N GLU A 414 22.00 10.00 13.17
CA GLU A 414 21.91 8.62 12.64
C GLU A 414 20.47 8.16 12.48
N ARG A 415 19.61 8.55 13.43
CA ARG A 415 18.18 8.22 13.35
C ARG A 415 17.47 8.96 12.22
N GLU A 416 17.77 10.25 12.05
CA GLU A 416 17.30 11.03 10.90
C GLU A 416 17.81 10.41 9.58
N ALA A 417 19.09 10.04 9.50
CA ALA A 417 19.67 9.39 8.34
C ALA A 417 18.96 8.08 7.97
N ARG A 418 18.55 7.27 8.96
CA ARG A 418 17.76 6.06 8.74
C ARG A 418 16.39 6.37 8.15
N VAL A 419 15.67 7.34 8.72
CA VAL A 419 14.36 7.77 8.21
C VAL A 419 14.48 8.31 6.78
N PHE A 420 15.48 9.15 6.51
CA PHE A 420 15.71 9.70 5.19
C PHE A 420 16.13 8.64 4.16
N THR A 421 16.91 7.64 4.57
CA THR A 421 17.26 6.48 3.73
C THR A 421 16.00 5.71 3.32
N LEU A 422 15.12 5.41 4.27
CA LEU A 422 13.85 4.72 3.98
C LEU A 422 12.97 5.55 3.04
N TRP A 423 12.84 6.85 3.28
CA TRP A 423 12.09 7.75 2.41
C TRP A 423 12.70 7.85 1.00
N LEU A 424 14.01 8.05 0.86
CA LEU A 424 14.68 8.10 -0.45
C LEU A 424 14.49 6.81 -1.23
N ASN A 425 14.66 5.66 -0.59
CA ASN A 425 14.44 4.35 -1.23
C ASN A 425 12.99 4.14 -1.66
N SER A 426 12.02 4.75 -0.95
CA SER A 426 10.61 4.72 -1.34
C SER A 426 10.30 5.50 -2.63
N LEU A 427 11.17 6.46 -3.00
CA LEU A 427 11.07 7.20 -4.26
C LEU A 427 11.63 6.42 -5.47
N ASP A 428 12.11 5.20 -5.23
CA ASP A 428 12.74 4.31 -6.23
C ASP A 428 13.95 4.97 -6.91
N VAL A 429 14.87 5.47 -6.07
CA VAL A 429 16.18 5.98 -6.51
C VAL A 429 17.14 4.84 -6.81
N GLN A 430 18.03 5.06 -7.79
CA GLN A 430 18.99 4.05 -8.26
C GLN A 430 20.42 4.61 -8.26
N PRO A 431 21.39 3.99 -7.56
CA PRO A 431 21.23 2.82 -6.70
C PRO A 431 20.40 3.12 -5.44
N ALA A 432 19.87 2.07 -4.80
CA ALA A 432 19.25 2.19 -3.48
C ALA A 432 20.30 2.66 -2.45
N VAL A 433 19.86 3.52 -1.53
CA VAL A 433 20.68 4.06 -0.45
C VAL A 433 20.84 2.99 0.64
N VAL A 434 22.09 2.66 0.95
CA VAL A 434 22.51 1.77 2.04
C VAL A 434 23.23 2.59 3.11
N SER A 435 24.21 3.40 2.70
CA SER A 435 24.94 4.34 3.56
C SER A 435 24.54 5.77 3.21
N PHE A 436 23.69 6.38 4.05
CA PHE A 436 23.14 7.71 3.80
C PHE A 436 24.20 8.77 3.52
N PHE A 437 25.31 8.78 4.27
CA PHE A 437 26.34 9.81 4.14
C PHE A 437 27.30 9.58 2.98
N ASP A 438 27.36 8.38 2.41
CA ASP A 438 28.25 8.05 1.30
C ASP A 438 27.54 8.02 -0.05
N ASP A 439 26.38 7.38 -0.10
CA ASP A 439 25.66 7.16 -1.35
C ASP A 439 25.12 8.47 -1.96
N LEU A 440 25.06 9.53 -1.16
CA LEU A 440 24.65 10.87 -1.59
C LEU A 440 25.80 11.74 -2.11
N ARG A 441 27.06 11.35 -1.89
CA ARG A 441 28.25 12.18 -2.17
C ARG A 441 28.43 12.54 -3.63
N ASP A 442 27.98 11.66 -4.53
CA ASP A 442 28.07 11.87 -5.99
C ASP A 442 26.93 12.74 -6.55
N GLY A 443 25.96 13.10 -5.71
CA GLY A 443 24.79 13.93 -6.03
C GLY A 443 23.72 13.24 -6.88
N SER A 444 23.96 12.03 -7.40
CA SER A 444 23.06 11.36 -8.35
C SER A 444 21.72 10.98 -7.71
N VAL A 445 21.74 10.44 -6.50
CA VAL A 445 20.54 10.09 -5.73
C VAL A 445 19.75 11.35 -5.35
N LEU A 446 20.43 12.42 -4.93
CA LEU A 446 19.77 13.69 -4.60
C LEU A 446 19.04 14.28 -5.82
N LEU A 447 19.66 14.26 -6.99
CA LEU A 447 19.05 14.73 -8.23
C LEU A 447 17.85 13.85 -8.63
N GLN A 448 17.94 12.53 -8.49
CA GLN A 448 16.78 11.66 -8.70
C GLN A 448 15.64 12.00 -7.73
N ALA A 449 15.94 12.21 -6.46
CA ALA A 449 14.94 12.60 -5.47
C ALA A 449 14.29 13.95 -5.81
N TYR A 450 15.06 14.95 -6.27
CA TYR A 450 14.51 16.22 -6.77
C TYR A 450 13.52 15.99 -7.92
N ASP A 451 13.87 15.18 -8.92
CA ASP A 451 13.00 14.94 -10.08
C ASP A 451 11.74 14.12 -9.72
N LYS A 452 11.79 13.31 -8.66
CA LYS A 452 10.64 12.56 -8.14
C LYS A 452 9.68 13.45 -7.34
N VAL A 453 10.22 14.30 -6.47
CA VAL A 453 9.45 15.21 -5.60
C VAL A 453 8.93 16.42 -6.38
N ILE A 454 9.76 16.97 -7.25
CA ILE A 454 9.50 18.15 -8.07
C ILE A 454 9.71 17.75 -9.53
N GLN A 455 8.65 17.17 -10.12
CA GLN A 455 8.69 16.61 -11.46
C GLN A 455 9.21 17.61 -12.50
N GLY A 456 10.26 17.21 -13.23
CA GLY A 456 10.87 18.02 -14.28
C GLY A 456 11.81 19.11 -13.77
N SER A 457 12.18 19.09 -12.48
CA SER A 457 13.14 20.04 -11.91
C SER A 457 14.58 19.82 -12.39
N VAL A 458 14.93 18.60 -12.78
CA VAL A 458 16.30 18.23 -13.12
C VAL A 458 16.51 18.21 -14.64
N ASN A 459 17.47 19.00 -15.09
CA ASN A 459 18.01 18.91 -16.45
C ASN A 459 19.14 17.87 -16.48
N TRP A 460 18.78 16.64 -16.84
CA TRP A 460 19.69 15.49 -16.94
C TRP A 460 20.87 15.67 -17.91
N ARG A 461 20.88 16.71 -18.74
CA ARG A 461 22.04 17.04 -19.60
C ARG A 461 23.21 17.63 -18.82
N HIS A 462 22.96 18.23 -17.66
CA HIS A 462 23.99 18.83 -16.81
C HIS A 462 24.53 17.85 -15.76
N VAL A 463 24.00 16.62 -15.71
CA VAL A 463 24.30 15.64 -14.68
C VAL A 463 25.41 14.71 -15.16
N ASN A 464 26.49 14.65 -14.39
CA ASN A 464 27.56 13.68 -14.58
C ASN A 464 27.09 12.30 -14.14
N LYS A 465 27.16 11.34 -15.05
CA LYS A 465 26.79 9.94 -14.78
C LYS A 465 27.98 9.13 -14.31
N ARG A 466 27.69 8.06 -13.56
CA ARG A 466 28.70 7.07 -13.18
C ARG A 466 29.35 6.49 -14.45
N PRO A 467 30.68 6.27 -14.45
CA PRO A 467 31.35 5.62 -15.55
C PRO A 467 30.77 4.24 -15.87
N ALA A 468 30.70 3.89 -17.16
CA ALA A 468 30.10 2.62 -17.63
C ALA A 468 30.85 1.37 -17.11
N HIS A 469 32.11 1.53 -16.70
CA HIS A 469 32.95 0.48 -16.13
C HIS A 469 32.80 0.32 -14.60
N GLY A 470 31.80 0.97 -13.98
CA GLY A 470 31.45 0.76 -12.57
C GLY A 470 32.40 1.40 -11.54
N GLY A 471 33.27 2.32 -11.98
CA GLY A 471 34.14 3.09 -11.08
C GLY A 471 33.43 4.28 -10.43
N GLU A 472 34.03 4.86 -9.40
CA GLU A 472 33.51 6.06 -8.75
C GLU A 472 33.53 7.28 -9.68
N ILE A 473 32.60 8.22 -9.46
CA ILE A 473 32.65 9.52 -10.12
C ILE A 473 33.85 10.29 -9.59
N MET A 474 34.68 10.83 -10.49
CA MET A 474 35.78 11.72 -10.11
C MET A 474 35.25 12.88 -9.25
N ARG A 475 35.92 13.17 -8.13
CA ARG A 475 35.44 14.13 -7.12
C ARG A 475 34.93 15.46 -7.73
N PHE A 476 35.64 16.05 -8.69
CA PHE A 476 35.20 17.32 -9.31
C PHE A 476 33.84 17.21 -10.03
N LYS A 477 33.55 16.08 -10.69
CA LYS A 477 32.25 15.81 -11.32
C LYS A 477 31.14 15.55 -10.30
N ALA A 478 31.48 14.93 -9.18
CA ALA A 478 30.57 14.78 -8.04
C ALA A 478 30.22 16.15 -7.46
N VAL A 479 31.22 17.04 -7.29
CA VAL A 479 31.01 18.42 -6.85
C VAL A 479 30.15 19.21 -7.84
N GLU A 480 30.28 19.02 -9.15
CA GLU A 480 29.39 19.64 -10.14
C GLU A 480 27.93 19.19 -9.94
N ASN A 481 27.70 17.88 -9.74
CA ASN A 481 26.36 17.34 -9.47
C ASN A 481 25.77 17.88 -8.17
N THR A 482 26.54 17.88 -7.08
CA THR A 482 26.06 18.36 -5.77
C THR A 482 25.87 19.88 -5.76
N ASN A 483 26.71 20.65 -6.46
CA ASN A 483 26.47 22.08 -6.68
C ASN A 483 25.14 22.31 -7.41
N TYR A 484 24.85 21.51 -8.43
CA TYR A 484 23.56 21.58 -9.13
C TYR A 484 22.39 21.23 -8.19
N ALA A 485 22.52 20.21 -7.34
CA ALA A 485 21.52 19.87 -6.33
C ALA A 485 21.28 21.03 -5.32
N ILE A 486 22.32 21.76 -4.91
CA ILE A 486 22.20 22.94 -4.05
C ILE A 486 21.53 24.10 -4.81
N GLU A 487 21.85 24.30 -6.08
CA GLU A 487 21.21 25.32 -6.92
C GLU A 487 19.70 25.07 -7.06
N LEU A 488 19.32 23.82 -7.35
CA LEU A 488 17.91 23.41 -7.39
C LEU A 488 17.19 23.67 -6.07
N GLY A 489 17.83 23.35 -4.94
CA GLY A 489 17.28 23.66 -3.62
C GLY A 489 17.02 25.15 -3.44
N LYS A 490 18.01 26.00 -3.77
CA LYS A 490 17.88 27.46 -3.68
C LYS A 490 16.77 28.00 -4.60
N GLN A 491 16.66 27.51 -5.83
CA GLN A 491 15.59 27.87 -6.77
C GLN A 491 14.20 27.48 -6.23
N ASN A 492 14.12 26.41 -5.43
CA ASN A 492 12.88 25.96 -4.78
C ASN A 492 12.67 26.53 -3.37
N GLY A 493 13.43 27.56 -2.99
CA GLY A 493 13.24 28.29 -1.73
C GLY A 493 13.81 27.61 -0.50
N PHE A 494 14.73 26.65 -0.66
CA PHE A 494 15.39 26.01 0.48
C PHE A 494 16.36 26.99 1.14
N SER A 495 16.36 27.00 2.47
CA SER A 495 17.32 27.72 3.29
C SER A 495 18.64 26.95 3.33
N LEU A 496 19.47 27.14 2.30
CA LEU A 496 20.80 26.52 2.15
C LEU A 496 21.93 27.55 2.33
N VAL A 497 21.75 28.50 3.26
CA VAL A 497 22.75 29.53 3.58
C VAL A 497 23.97 28.84 4.19
N GLY A 498 25.14 29.04 3.59
CA GLY A 498 26.39 28.43 4.05
C GLY A 498 26.60 26.98 3.64
N ILE A 499 25.72 26.38 2.82
CA ILE A 499 25.90 25.03 2.27
C ILE A 499 26.37 25.12 0.81
N GLN A 500 27.44 24.39 0.49
CA GLN A 500 28.03 24.25 -0.84
C GLN A 500 27.96 22.80 -1.32
N GLY A 501 28.09 22.55 -2.63
CA GLY A 501 28.10 21.19 -3.16
C GLY A 501 29.27 20.36 -2.64
N ALA A 502 30.43 20.99 -2.42
CA ALA A 502 31.61 20.34 -1.85
C ALA A 502 31.34 19.74 -0.47
N ASP A 503 30.53 20.39 0.37
CA ASP A 503 30.17 19.87 1.69
C ASP A 503 29.46 18.52 1.60
N ILE A 504 28.56 18.38 0.63
CA ILE A 504 27.82 17.14 0.38
C ILE A 504 28.76 16.06 -0.19
N THR A 505 29.62 16.43 -1.15
CA THR A 505 30.60 15.51 -1.74
C THR A 505 31.66 15.05 -0.74
N ASP A 506 31.96 15.85 0.27
CA ASP A 506 32.90 15.50 1.33
C ASP A 506 32.21 14.79 2.52
N GLY A 507 30.88 14.58 2.46
CA GLY A 507 30.14 13.78 3.44
C GLY A 507 29.81 14.52 4.75
N GLN A 508 29.68 15.85 4.72
CA GLN A 508 29.37 16.66 5.91
C GLN A 508 27.98 16.32 6.48
N ARG A 509 27.96 15.51 7.55
CA ARG A 509 26.76 14.88 8.12
C ARG A 509 25.60 15.85 8.35
N THR A 510 25.82 16.92 9.11
CA THR A 510 24.77 17.91 9.47
C THR A 510 24.20 18.61 8.24
N LEU A 511 25.04 18.93 7.25
CA LEU A 511 24.63 19.67 6.06
C LEU A 511 23.87 18.77 5.08
N THR A 512 24.29 17.51 4.94
CA THR A 512 23.58 16.49 4.17
C THR A 512 22.20 16.21 4.76
N LEU A 513 22.09 16.02 6.09
CA LEU A 513 20.79 15.89 6.77
C LEU A 513 19.91 17.12 6.55
N GLY A 514 20.47 18.33 6.66
CA GLY A 514 19.75 19.57 6.46
C GLY A 514 19.20 19.75 5.04
N LEU A 515 19.94 19.32 4.01
CA LEU A 515 19.49 19.34 2.62
C LEU A 515 18.34 18.34 2.39
N VAL A 516 18.53 17.10 2.82
CA VAL A 516 17.55 16.03 2.59
C VAL A 516 16.26 16.28 3.37
N TRP A 517 16.37 16.80 4.61
CA TRP A 517 15.23 17.27 5.39
C TRP A 517 14.39 18.30 4.62
N GLN A 518 15.02 19.29 3.99
CA GLN A 518 14.29 20.32 3.24
C GLN A 518 13.60 19.75 2.01
N LEU A 519 14.21 18.78 1.34
CA LEU A 519 13.57 18.07 0.22
C LEU A 519 12.38 17.23 0.67
N MET A 520 12.50 16.49 1.77
CA MET A 520 11.40 15.72 2.36
C MET A 520 10.26 16.64 2.85
N ARG A 521 10.61 17.78 3.45
CA ARG A 521 9.63 18.80 3.85
C ARG A 521 8.91 19.37 2.63
N ARG A 522 9.63 19.60 1.53
CA ARG A 522 9.04 20.05 0.27
C ARG A 522 8.07 19.03 -0.30
N ASP A 523 8.38 17.74 -0.23
CA ASP A 523 7.50 16.64 -0.64
C ASP A 523 6.16 16.68 0.10
N ILE A 524 6.18 16.90 1.43
CA ILE A 524 4.96 17.09 2.23
C ILE A 524 4.19 18.33 1.76
N THR A 525 4.85 19.46 1.56
CA THR A 525 4.21 20.69 1.08
C THR A 525 3.58 20.51 -0.30
N VAL A 526 4.25 19.81 -1.21
CA VAL A 526 3.75 19.48 -2.56
C VAL A 526 2.54 18.54 -2.45
N THR A 527 2.60 17.53 -1.59
CA THR A 527 1.48 16.61 -1.34
C THR A 527 0.25 17.34 -0.78
N LEU A 528 0.46 18.37 0.05
CA LEU A 528 -0.60 19.20 0.62
C LEU A 528 -0.99 20.40 -0.27
N SER A 529 -0.44 20.54 -1.48
CA SER A 529 -0.69 21.69 -2.36
C SER A 529 -2.16 21.83 -2.77
N SER A 530 -2.85 20.72 -3.05
CA SER A 530 -4.30 20.71 -3.34
C SER A 530 -5.11 21.28 -2.17
N LEU A 531 -4.76 20.89 -0.94
CA LEU A 531 -5.38 21.43 0.27
C LEU A 531 -5.06 22.92 0.45
N ALA A 532 -3.81 23.33 0.22
CA ALA A 532 -3.42 24.74 0.27
C ALA A 532 -4.25 25.59 -0.71
N GLN A 533 -4.42 25.11 -1.95
CA GLN A 533 -5.24 25.76 -2.96
C GLN A 533 -6.71 25.89 -2.53
N LYS A 534 -7.31 24.83 -1.98
CA LYS A 534 -8.69 24.86 -1.45
C LYS A 534 -8.86 25.88 -0.31
N LEU A 535 -7.82 26.08 0.50
CA LEU A 535 -7.79 27.07 1.58
C LEU A 535 -7.41 28.49 1.10
N GLY A 536 -7.17 28.69 -0.20
CA GLY A 536 -6.75 29.98 -0.76
C GLY A 536 -5.34 30.39 -0.35
N LYS A 537 -4.47 29.43 -0.05
CA LYS A 537 -3.10 29.65 0.42
C LYS A 537 -2.08 29.18 -0.59
N ARG A 538 -0.89 29.80 -0.55
CA ARG A 538 0.24 29.40 -1.38
C ARG A 538 0.82 28.05 -0.95
N GLU A 539 0.94 27.84 0.36
CA GLU A 539 1.49 26.63 0.96
C GLU A 539 0.95 26.44 2.39
N ILE A 540 0.98 25.20 2.89
CA ILE A 540 0.64 24.89 4.28
C ILE A 540 1.88 25.11 5.16
N THR A 541 1.73 25.91 6.22
CA THR A 541 2.80 26.21 7.18
C THR A 541 2.70 25.37 8.46
N ASP A 542 3.78 25.27 9.24
CA ASP A 542 3.79 24.49 10.50
C ASP A 542 2.71 24.96 11.48
N ALA A 543 2.46 26.27 11.55
CA ALA A 543 1.40 26.84 12.38
C ALA A 543 0.01 26.36 11.95
N GLU A 544 -0.20 26.14 10.65
CA GLU A 544 -1.46 25.62 10.11
C GLU A 544 -1.59 24.13 10.35
N MET A 545 -0.50 23.37 10.25
CA MET A 545 -0.49 21.95 10.61
C MET A 545 -0.78 21.75 12.10
N VAL A 546 -0.18 22.55 12.97
CA VAL A 546 -0.48 22.56 14.42
C VAL A 546 -1.94 22.91 14.69
N ARG A 547 -2.46 23.95 14.03
CA ARG A 547 -3.88 24.31 14.14
C ARG A 547 -4.78 23.16 13.71
N TRP A 548 -4.50 22.56 12.56
CA TRP A 548 -5.25 21.42 12.05
C TRP A 548 -5.22 20.24 13.03
N ALA A 549 -4.07 19.90 13.60
CA ALA A 549 -3.94 18.81 14.57
C ALA A 549 -4.77 19.09 15.83
N ASN A 550 -4.67 20.30 16.37
CA ASN A 550 -5.48 20.72 17.52
C ASN A 550 -6.98 20.71 17.19
N ASP A 551 -7.38 21.08 15.97
CA ASP A 551 -8.77 21.04 15.53
C ASP A 551 -9.28 19.59 15.43
N MET A 552 -8.43 18.65 14.98
CA MET A 552 -8.77 17.23 14.93
C MET A 552 -8.93 16.62 16.33
N SER A 553 -8.00 16.90 17.25
CA SER A 553 -8.16 16.46 18.65
C SER A 553 -9.50 16.94 19.25
N ARG A 554 -9.86 18.21 19.01
CA ARG A 554 -11.16 18.76 19.45
C ARG A 554 -12.36 18.09 18.78
N LYS A 555 -12.28 17.77 17.49
CA LYS A 555 -13.33 17.01 16.78
C LYS A 555 -13.50 15.60 17.34
N GLY A 556 -12.42 14.98 17.82
CA GLY A 556 -12.45 13.71 18.54
C GLY A 556 -13.06 13.80 19.95
N GLY A 557 -13.55 14.96 20.37
CA GLY A 557 -14.16 15.17 21.68
C GLY A 557 -13.16 15.32 22.83
N ARG A 558 -11.88 15.60 22.52
CA ARG A 558 -10.80 15.75 23.50
C ARG A 558 -10.28 17.19 23.53
N SER A 559 -9.62 17.55 24.62
CA SER A 559 -9.11 18.92 24.85
C SER A 559 -7.60 19.04 24.73
N SER A 560 -6.90 17.95 24.39
CA SER A 560 -5.46 17.96 24.21
C SER A 560 -5.08 18.89 23.04
N ALA A 561 -4.08 19.72 23.25
CA ALA A 561 -3.61 20.68 22.26
C ALA A 561 -2.13 20.95 22.44
N ILE A 562 -1.43 21.14 21.33
CA ILE A 562 0.00 21.45 21.30
C ILE A 562 0.23 22.87 20.79
N ARG A 563 1.32 23.50 21.22
CA ARG A 563 1.71 24.83 20.74
C ARG A 563 2.65 24.79 19.54
N SER A 564 3.43 23.72 19.42
CA SER A 564 4.38 23.48 18.34
C SER A 564 4.73 21.99 18.26
N PHE A 565 5.45 21.57 17.22
CA PHE A 565 5.99 20.20 17.13
C PHE A 565 7.17 19.91 18.07
N LYS A 566 7.56 20.87 18.92
CA LYS A 566 8.54 20.71 19.99
C LYS A 566 7.89 20.61 21.38
N ASP A 567 6.57 20.57 21.44
CA ASP A 567 5.82 20.54 22.70
C ASP A 567 6.06 19.20 23.43
N PRO A 568 6.61 19.19 24.67
CA PRO A 568 6.94 17.95 25.37
C PRO A 568 5.73 17.03 25.61
N SER A 569 4.51 17.58 25.65
CA SER A 569 3.28 16.80 25.83
C SER A 569 3.05 15.76 24.73
N ILE A 570 3.65 15.96 23.56
CA ILE A 570 3.63 15.00 22.43
C ILE A 570 4.26 13.66 22.83
N GLY A 571 5.26 13.69 23.72
CA GLY A 571 6.00 12.50 24.15
C GLY A 571 5.12 11.41 24.76
N SER A 572 3.97 11.78 25.35
CA SER A 572 3.01 10.83 25.91
C SER A 572 2.30 9.94 24.86
N GLY A 573 2.36 10.30 23.58
CA GLY A 573 1.63 9.64 22.48
C GLY A 573 0.12 9.91 22.45
N VAL A 574 -0.49 10.34 23.57
CA VAL A 574 -1.95 10.54 23.71
C VAL A 574 -2.48 11.57 22.71
N PHE A 575 -1.75 12.68 22.49
CA PHE A 575 -2.19 13.71 21.55
C PHE A 575 -2.41 13.18 20.14
N PHE A 576 -1.56 12.27 19.65
CA PHE A 576 -1.74 11.69 18.32
C PHE A 576 -2.94 10.76 18.23
N LEU A 577 -3.23 10.00 19.29
CA LEU A 577 -4.44 9.19 19.37
C LEU A 577 -5.70 10.06 19.32
N ASP A 578 -5.69 11.21 19.99
CA ASP A 578 -6.80 12.16 19.93
C ASP A 578 -6.98 12.76 18.53
N VAL A 579 -5.88 13.10 17.83
CA VAL A 579 -5.91 13.53 16.43
C VAL A 579 -6.50 12.45 15.52
N LEU A 580 -6.04 11.20 15.68
CA LEU A 580 -6.52 10.06 14.90
C LEU A 580 -8.01 9.76 15.17
N ASN A 581 -8.45 9.89 16.42
CA ASN A 581 -9.86 9.77 16.81
C ASN A 581 -10.71 10.85 16.13
N GLY A 582 -10.18 12.08 16.01
CA GLY A 582 -10.81 13.16 15.24
C GLY A 582 -10.92 12.90 13.74
N MET A 583 -9.94 12.20 13.15
CA MET A 583 -9.97 11.80 11.73
C MET A 583 -10.98 10.67 11.50
N LYS A 584 -10.98 9.65 12.36
CA LYS A 584 -11.87 8.50 12.29
C LYS A 584 -12.05 7.85 13.65
N SER A 585 -13.15 8.20 14.33
CA SER A 585 -13.39 7.81 15.72
C SER A 585 -13.51 6.30 15.95
N SER A 586 -13.93 5.53 14.94
CA SER A 586 -14.06 4.08 15.06
C SER A 586 -12.73 3.32 15.15
N TYR A 587 -11.59 3.99 14.98
CA TYR A 587 -10.27 3.34 14.99
C TYR A 587 -9.53 3.45 16.31
N VAL A 588 -9.90 4.41 17.16
CA VAL A 588 -9.24 4.62 18.45
C VAL A 588 -10.12 4.04 19.54
N ASP A 589 -9.70 2.88 20.05
CA ASP A 589 -10.31 2.24 21.21
C ASP A 589 -9.57 2.75 22.46
N TYR A 590 -10.20 3.67 23.20
CA TYR A 590 -9.57 4.31 24.36
C TYR A 590 -9.32 3.35 25.54
N ASP A 591 -9.94 2.17 25.54
CA ASP A 591 -9.64 1.12 26.53
C ASP A 591 -8.22 0.55 26.32
N LEU A 592 -7.63 0.75 25.13
CA LEU A 592 -6.27 0.34 24.78
C LEU A 592 -5.22 1.44 25.01
N VAL A 593 -5.65 2.66 25.33
CA VAL A 593 -4.81 3.84 25.47
C VAL A 593 -4.36 3.99 26.91
N THR A 594 -3.05 4.05 27.12
CA THR A 594 -2.47 4.20 28.46
C THR A 594 -2.41 5.67 28.86
N PRO A 595 -2.24 5.99 30.16
CA PRO A 595 -2.15 7.37 30.64
C PRO A 595 -0.97 8.18 30.07
N GLY A 596 0.06 7.53 29.51
CA GLY A 596 1.26 8.19 28.98
C GLY A 596 2.14 8.81 30.06
N GLN A 597 2.12 8.27 31.29
CA GLN A 597 2.87 8.80 32.43
C GLN A 597 4.25 8.16 32.58
N THR A 598 4.41 6.94 32.11
CA THR A 598 5.68 6.20 32.09
C THR A 598 6.23 6.11 30.67
N ASP A 599 7.53 5.81 30.54
CA ASP A 599 8.16 5.62 29.23
C ASP A 599 7.53 4.44 28.46
N GLU A 600 7.13 3.38 29.18
CA GLU A 600 6.42 2.23 28.62
C GLU A 600 5.01 2.62 28.14
N ASP A 601 4.26 3.40 28.92
CA ASP A 601 2.95 3.91 28.52
C ASP A 601 3.06 4.74 27.23
N ALA A 602 3.99 5.69 27.22
CA ALA A 602 4.27 6.56 26.09
C ALA A 602 4.64 5.75 24.84
N TYR A 603 5.51 4.74 25.00
CA TYR A 603 5.91 3.84 23.94
C TYR A 603 4.72 3.07 23.34
N LEU A 604 3.87 2.48 24.19
CA LEU A 604 2.68 1.75 23.76
C LEU A 604 1.69 2.66 23.01
N ASN A 605 1.49 3.89 23.49
CA ASN A 605 0.63 4.87 22.82
C ASN A 605 1.20 5.33 21.47
N ALA A 606 2.52 5.53 21.39
CA ALA A 606 3.20 5.89 20.14
C ALA A 606 3.12 4.76 19.11
N LYS A 607 3.38 3.51 19.52
CA LYS A 607 3.24 2.30 18.68
C LYS A 607 1.81 2.12 18.16
N LEU A 608 0.81 2.32 19.04
CA LEU A 608 -0.60 2.30 18.67
C LEU A 608 -0.94 3.40 17.65
N SER A 609 -0.46 4.62 17.88
CA SER A 609 -0.68 5.77 16.97
C SER A 609 -0.14 5.49 15.57
N ILE A 610 1.08 4.97 15.46
CA ILE A 610 1.71 4.63 14.17
C ILE A 610 0.90 3.54 13.46
N SER A 611 0.47 2.51 14.19
CA SER A 611 -0.26 1.39 13.59
C SER A 611 -1.66 1.81 13.11
N ILE A 612 -2.36 2.68 13.85
CA ILE A 612 -3.64 3.27 13.41
C ILE A 612 -3.44 4.19 12.21
N ALA A 613 -2.39 5.01 12.19
CA ALA A 613 -2.06 5.85 11.04
C ALA A 613 -1.84 5.02 9.77
N ARG A 614 -1.11 3.90 9.89
CA ARG A 614 -0.90 2.94 8.80
C ARG A 614 -2.20 2.24 8.37
N LYS A 615 -3.11 1.94 9.31
CA LYS A 615 -4.46 1.41 9.01
C LYS A 615 -5.28 2.37 8.12
N LEU A 616 -5.13 3.68 8.35
CA LEU A 616 -5.73 4.72 7.50
C LEU A 616 -5.04 4.86 6.13
N GLY A 617 -3.92 4.17 5.91
CA GLY A 617 -3.11 4.27 4.69
C GLY A 617 -2.11 5.42 4.69
N ALA A 618 -1.75 5.96 5.86
CA ALA A 618 -0.69 6.96 5.97
C ALA A 618 0.70 6.29 5.93
N THR A 619 1.58 6.82 5.08
CA THR A 619 2.99 6.40 5.02
C THR A 619 3.79 7.08 6.13
N ILE A 620 4.25 6.28 7.09
CA ILE A 620 4.94 6.71 8.29
C ILE A 620 6.32 6.05 8.39
N TRP A 621 7.36 6.88 8.45
CA TRP A 621 8.77 6.44 8.49
C TRP A 621 9.41 6.48 9.88
N LEU A 622 8.81 7.20 10.83
CA LEU A 622 9.31 7.31 12.19
C LEU A 622 8.95 6.08 13.04
N VAL A 623 9.70 5.87 14.12
CA VAL A 623 9.50 4.79 15.10
C VAL A 623 8.90 5.34 16.41
N PRO A 624 8.32 4.51 17.31
CA PRO A 624 7.69 4.98 18.54
C PRO A 624 8.58 5.91 19.39
N GLU A 625 9.89 5.60 19.46
CA GLU A 625 10.87 6.37 20.20
C GLU A 625 11.01 7.82 19.69
N ASP A 626 10.75 8.07 18.41
CA ASP A 626 10.79 9.42 17.83
C ASP A 626 9.66 10.31 18.35
N ILE A 627 8.51 9.71 18.64
CA ILE A 627 7.39 10.38 19.29
C ILE A 627 7.74 10.63 20.75
N CYS A 628 8.19 9.60 21.48
CA CYS A 628 8.51 9.72 22.91
C CYS A 628 9.59 10.77 23.17
N GLN A 629 10.61 10.85 22.29
CA GLN A 629 11.70 11.85 22.36
C GLN A 629 11.34 13.20 21.71
N VAL A 630 10.13 13.36 21.18
CA VAL A 630 9.63 14.61 20.56
C VAL A 630 10.58 15.13 19.46
N ARG A 631 10.97 14.24 18.54
CA ARG A 631 11.80 14.59 17.38
C ARG A 631 11.01 15.45 16.41
N SER A 632 11.03 16.76 16.63
CA SER A 632 10.12 17.72 15.98
C SER A 632 10.04 17.66 14.46
N ARG A 633 11.16 17.40 13.77
CA ARG A 633 11.18 17.21 12.31
C ARG A 633 10.37 15.98 11.91
N LEU A 634 10.62 14.83 12.55
CA LEU A 634 9.90 13.58 12.30
C LEU A 634 8.42 13.70 12.69
N VAL A 635 8.10 14.32 13.82
CA VAL A 635 6.72 14.65 14.22
C VAL A 635 6.00 15.50 13.18
N THR A 636 6.69 16.46 12.57
CA THR A 636 6.12 17.27 11.47
C THR A 636 5.75 16.38 10.27
N THR A 637 6.61 15.42 9.92
CA THR A 637 6.31 14.47 8.83
C THR A 637 5.09 13.59 9.15
N PHE A 638 4.95 13.15 10.41
CA PHE A 638 3.80 12.36 10.85
C PHE A 638 2.48 13.10 10.67
N ILE A 639 2.39 14.32 11.18
CA ILE A 639 1.19 15.15 11.03
C ILE A 639 0.95 15.49 9.55
N GLY A 640 2.00 15.76 8.78
CA GLY A 640 1.91 16.00 7.33
C GLY A 640 1.28 14.82 6.59
N SER A 641 1.73 13.60 6.88
CA SER A 641 1.16 12.37 6.34
C SER A 641 -0.30 12.19 6.77
N LEU A 642 -0.64 12.42 8.04
CA LEU A 642 -2.03 12.33 8.51
C LEU A 642 -2.94 13.34 7.83
N MET A 643 -2.49 14.58 7.65
CA MET A 643 -3.22 15.62 6.93
C MET A 643 -3.51 15.21 5.48
N ALA A 644 -2.48 14.72 4.79
CA ALA A 644 -2.61 14.28 3.40
C ALA A 644 -3.58 13.09 3.28
N THR A 645 -3.49 12.13 4.19
CA THR A 645 -4.39 10.97 4.23
C THR A 645 -5.83 11.38 4.52
N HIS A 646 -6.04 12.24 5.51
CA HIS A 646 -7.37 12.75 5.84
C HIS A 646 -8.00 13.50 4.65
N GLU A 647 -7.23 14.31 3.94
CA GLU A 647 -7.73 15.02 2.76
C GLU A 647 -8.11 14.06 1.63
N LYS A 648 -7.29 13.03 1.34
CA LYS A 648 -7.62 11.99 0.37
C LYS A 648 -8.91 11.23 0.75
N MET A 649 -9.09 10.95 2.03
CA MET A 649 -10.32 10.32 2.54
C MET A 649 -11.53 11.22 2.33
N ILE A 650 -11.42 12.51 2.65
CA ILE A 650 -12.49 13.49 2.40
C ILE A 650 -12.78 13.60 0.91
N ASP A 651 -11.77 13.69 0.04
CA ASP A 651 -11.98 13.79 -1.40
C ASP A 651 -12.65 12.53 -1.95
N THR A 652 -12.32 11.36 -1.43
CA THR A 652 -13.01 10.11 -1.78
C THR A 652 -14.48 10.14 -1.35
N LEU A 653 -14.76 10.63 -0.13
CA LEU A 653 -16.11 10.80 0.42
C LEU A 653 -16.91 11.89 -0.31
N ILE A 654 -16.27 12.97 -0.73
CA ILE A 654 -16.91 14.05 -1.48
C ILE A 654 -17.16 13.58 -2.91
N ASN A 655 -16.21 12.91 -3.56
CA ASN A 655 -16.42 12.38 -4.91
C ASN A 655 -17.53 11.33 -4.92
N SER A 656 -17.62 10.45 -3.90
CA SER A 656 -18.77 9.56 -3.75
C SER A 656 -20.08 10.35 -3.50
N LYS A 657 -20.05 11.40 -2.66
CA LYS A 657 -21.20 12.31 -2.44
C LYS A 657 -21.57 13.19 -3.64
N VAL A 658 -20.63 13.52 -4.52
CA VAL A 658 -20.83 14.34 -5.74
C VAL A 658 -21.38 13.47 -6.87
N MET A 659 -20.94 12.21 -6.99
CA MET A 659 -21.62 11.20 -7.80
C MET A 659 -23.03 10.89 -7.28
N SER A 660 -23.30 11.19 -6.00
CA SER A 660 -24.59 11.10 -5.29
C SER A 660 -25.37 12.44 -5.23
N ARG A 661 -25.09 13.43 -6.10
CA ARG A 661 -25.89 14.68 -6.22
C ARG A 661 -27.33 14.49 -6.77
N GLY A 662 -28.02 13.39 -6.44
CA GLY A 662 -29.38 13.07 -6.85
C GLY A 662 -30.31 12.65 -5.70
N GLY A 663 -30.52 13.54 -4.70
CA GLY A 663 -31.69 13.49 -3.78
C GLY A 663 -31.60 12.54 -2.57
N THR A 664 -32.63 12.59 -1.70
CA THR A 664 -32.90 11.61 -0.60
C THR A 664 -33.55 10.33 -1.12
N THR A 665 -33.48 10.11 -2.44
CA THR A 665 -34.22 9.08 -3.15
C THR A 665 -33.27 8.02 -3.69
N LEU A 666 -33.48 6.79 -3.27
CA LEU A 666 -32.79 5.60 -3.72
C LEU A 666 -33.56 4.94 -4.86
N TYR A 667 -32.84 4.50 -5.89
CA TYR A 667 -33.31 3.63 -6.95
C TYR A 667 -32.93 2.20 -6.61
N VAL A 668 -33.93 1.38 -6.29
CA VAL A 668 -33.76 0.02 -5.80
C VAL A 668 -34.17 -0.95 -6.90
N THR A 669 -33.35 -1.95 -7.21
CA THR A 669 -33.60 -3.00 -8.21
C THR A 669 -33.22 -4.36 -7.66
N GLY A 670 -33.53 -5.43 -8.37
CA GLY A 670 -33.10 -6.79 -7.99
C GLY A 670 -34.09 -7.54 -7.08
N PHE A 671 -35.35 -7.09 -7.03
CA PHE A 671 -36.45 -7.79 -6.38
C PHE A 671 -37.43 -8.40 -7.40
N SER A 672 -38.13 -9.47 -7.01
CA SER A 672 -39.02 -10.28 -7.85
C SER A 672 -40.41 -9.67 -8.01
N HIS A 673 -41.17 -10.21 -8.97
CA HIS A 673 -42.58 -9.85 -9.22
C HIS A 673 -43.53 -10.18 -8.05
N GLY A 674 -43.06 -10.91 -7.03
CA GLY A 674 -43.82 -11.16 -5.80
C GLY A 674 -43.70 -10.03 -4.76
N THR A 675 -42.63 -9.24 -4.82
CA THR A 675 -42.28 -8.23 -3.80
C THR A 675 -43.12 -6.97 -3.98
N ARG A 676 -43.92 -6.64 -2.95
CA ARG A 676 -44.78 -5.45 -2.95
C ARG A 676 -44.04 -4.26 -2.35
N ALA A 677 -44.52 -3.06 -2.66
CA ALA A 677 -43.95 -1.81 -2.14
C ALA A 677 -43.95 -1.77 -0.60
N ARG A 678 -44.91 -2.43 0.05
CA ARG A 678 -44.97 -2.56 1.51
C ARG A 678 -43.82 -3.40 2.08
N ASP A 679 -43.41 -4.45 1.37
CA ASP A 679 -42.36 -5.36 1.83
C ASP A 679 -40.99 -4.65 1.76
N LEU A 680 -40.76 -3.87 0.70
CA LEU A 680 -39.60 -2.97 0.63
C LEU A 680 -39.67 -1.86 1.68
N ALA A 681 -40.83 -1.21 1.85
CA ALA A 681 -40.96 -0.14 2.84
C ALA A 681 -40.61 -0.62 4.26
N TYR A 682 -41.07 -1.81 4.66
CA TYR A 682 -40.75 -2.39 5.97
C TYR A 682 -39.25 -2.55 6.21
N GLU A 683 -38.50 -2.99 5.19
CA GLU A 683 -37.05 -3.17 5.28
C GLU A 683 -36.25 -1.85 5.20
N PHE A 684 -36.83 -0.80 4.64
CA PHE A 684 -36.17 0.50 4.51
C PHE A 684 -36.53 1.47 5.65
N GLU A 685 -37.72 1.34 6.27
CA GLU A 685 -38.19 2.22 7.36
C GLU A 685 -37.35 2.12 8.65
N ARG A 686 -36.63 1.00 8.83
CA ARG A 686 -35.67 0.79 9.94
C ARG A 686 -34.46 1.72 9.92
N TYR A 687 -34.16 2.36 8.79
CA TYR A 687 -33.06 3.32 8.66
C TYR A 687 -33.50 4.76 8.93
N GLY A 688 -34.81 5.02 8.91
CA GLY A 688 -35.35 6.35 9.04
C GLY A 688 -36.72 6.49 8.43
N ARG A 689 -37.32 7.66 8.62
CA ARG A 689 -38.71 7.90 8.21
C ARG A 689 -38.81 8.02 6.69
N LEU A 690 -39.57 7.11 6.09
CA LEU A 690 -39.82 7.11 4.66
C LEU A 690 -40.86 8.16 4.29
N VAL A 691 -40.51 9.01 3.32
CA VAL A 691 -41.47 9.87 2.61
C VAL A 691 -42.30 9.02 1.64
N ARG A 692 -41.68 8.05 0.96
CA ARG A 692 -42.37 7.09 0.06
C ARG A 692 -41.53 5.87 -0.29
N CYS A 693 -42.22 4.83 -0.76
CA CYS A 693 -41.65 3.65 -1.41
C CYS A 693 -42.58 3.22 -2.56
N ASP A 694 -42.19 3.50 -3.82
CA ASP A 694 -43.02 3.29 -5.00
C ASP A 694 -42.43 2.19 -5.90
N ILE A 695 -43.23 1.21 -6.32
CA ILE A 695 -42.88 0.22 -7.37
C ILE A 695 -43.73 0.49 -8.62
N PRO A 696 -43.19 1.09 -9.69
CA PRO A 696 -43.95 1.35 -10.91
C PRO A 696 -44.37 0.05 -11.62
N ALA A 697 -45.53 0.08 -12.27
CA ALA A 697 -46.01 -1.05 -13.06
C ALA A 697 -45.05 -1.35 -14.22
N PRO A 698 -44.60 -2.61 -14.40
CA PRO A 698 -43.67 -2.95 -15.46
C PRO A 698 -44.31 -2.72 -16.84
N ARG A 699 -43.59 -2.06 -17.75
CA ARG A 699 -44.07 -1.76 -19.11
C ARG A 699 -44.28 -3.02 -19.98
N SER A 700 -43.66 -4.14 -19.61
CA SER A 700 -43.80 -5.46 -20.23
C SER A 700 -43.53 -6.55 -19.19
N ALA A 701 -44.09 -7.74 -19.37
CA ALA A 701 -43.93 -8.90 -18.46
C ALA A 701 -42.47 -9.37 -18.30
N SER A 702 -41.54 -8.92 -19.15
CA SER A 702 -40.10 -9.19 -19.07
C SER A 702 -39.26 -8.02 -18.52
N SER A 703 -39.88 -6.89 -18.16
CA SER A 703 -39.16 -5.70 -17.69
C SER A 703 -38.67 -5.91 -16.26
N ARG A 704 -37.39 -5.58 -16.00
CA ARG A 704 -36.83 -5.57 -14.63
C ARG A 704 -37.62 -4.60 -13.76
N LEU A 705 -38.04 -5.08 -12.59
CA LEU A 705 -38.68 -4.24 -11.59
C LEU A 705 -37.68 -3.30 -10.95
N PHE A 706 -38.16 -2.12 -10.61
CA PHE A 706 -37.42 -1.11 -9.89
C PHE A 706 -38.35 -0.38 -8.94
N ALA A 707 -37.80 0.14 -7.85
CA ALA A 707 -38.50 0.91 -6.86
C ALA A 707 -37.78 2.23 -6.61
N PHE A 708 -38.53 3.24 -6.16
CA PHE A 708 -37.98 4.47 -5.63
C PHE A 708 -38.31 4.57 -4.15
N VAL A 709 -37.30 4.69 -3.30
CA VAL A 709 -37.43 4.86 -1.85
C VAL A 709 -36.91 6.23 -1.48
N GLU A 710 -37.76 7.10 -0.93
CA GLU A 710 -37.37 8.45 -0.51
C GLU A 710 -37.45 8.59 1.00
N TYR A 711 -36.37 9.09 1.60
CA TYR A 711 -36.29 9.38 3.03
C TYR A 711 -36.53 10.85 3.33
N GLU A 712 -36.99 11.12 4.55
CA GLU A 712 -37.17 12.48 5.08
C GLU A 712 -35.82 13.15 5.38
N ASP A 713 -34.87 12.40 5.96
CA ASP A 713 -33.49 12.83 6.19
C ASP A 713 -32.55 12.18 5.16
N LYS A 714 -31.55 12.94 4.70
CA LYS A 714 -30.51 12.44 3.82
C LYS A 714 -29.59 11.43 4.50
N ARG A 715 -29.34 11.57 5.81
CA ARG A 715 -28.48 10.66 6.57
C ARG A 715 -29.05 9.25 6.55
N ASP A 716 -30.35 9.13 6.76
CA ASP A 716 -31.09 7.87 6.71
C ASP A 716 -31.01 7.21 5.31
N ALA A 717 -31.05 8.03 4.25
CA ALA A 717 -30.87 7.56 2.88
C ALA A 717 -29.42 7.10 2.59
N ASP A 718 -28.42 7.79 3.14
CA ASP A 718 -27.00 7.40 3.02
C ASP A 718 -26.77 6.06 3.75
N ASP A 719 -27.28 5.90 4.98
CA ASP A 719 -27.15 4.66 5.75
C ASP A 719 -27.87 3.49 5.06
N ALA A 720 -29.09 3.72 4.57
CA ALA A 720 -29.82 2.75 3.78
C ALA A 720 -29.10 2.41 2.46
N TYR A 721 -28.46 3.37 1.80
CA TYR A 721 -27.69 3.13 0.58
C TYR A 721 -26.55 2.14 0.81
N TYR A 722 -25.81 2.27 1.92
CA TYR A 722 -24.68 1.37 2.21
C TYR A 722 -25.13 0.02 2.79
N GLU A 723 -26.13 0.01 3.68
CA GLU A 723 -26.53 -1.22 4.37
C GLU A 723 -27.48 -2.12 3.58
N MET A 724 -28.32 -1.53 2.72
CA MET A 724 -29.31 -2.30 1.97
C MET A 724 -28.78 -2.75 0.59
N HIS A 725 -27.63 -2.22 0.15
CA HIS A 725 -26.98 -2.66 -1.08
C HIS A 725 -26.45 -4.10 -0.91
N ASN A 726 -26.81 -4.98 -1.84
CA ASN A 726 -26.56 -6.42 -1.81
C ASN A 726 -27.23 -7.18 -0.66
N LYS A 727 -28.26 -6.59 -0.02
CA LYS A 727 -29.07 -7.27 0.99
C LYS A 727 -30.15 -8.14 0.34
N ARG A 728 -30.37 -9.34 0.88
CA ARG A 728 -31.43 -10.25 0.42
C ARG A 728 -32.78 -9.91 1.05
N ILE A 729 -33.82 -9.84 0.23
CA ILE A 729 -35.23 -9.72 0.67
C ILE A 729 -36.02 -10.90 0.11
N GLY A 730 -36.18 -11.97 0.88
CA GLY A 730 -36.83 -13.22 0.40
C GLY A 730 -35.82 -14.23 -0.17
N ARG A 731 -36.31 -15.21 -0.94
CA ARG A 731 -35.51 -16.41 -1.32
C ARG A 731 -34.45 -16.16 -2.41
N ASP A 732 -34.72 -15.30 -3.40
CA ASP A 732 -33.86 -15.11 -4.59
C ASP A 732 -33.60 -13.63 -4.97
N ASP A 733 -34.00 -12.68 -4.12
CA ASP A 733 -33.98 -11.25 -4.46
C ASP A 733 -32.85 -10.52 -3.74
N ILE A 734 -31.80 -10.15 -4.48
CA ILE A 734 -30.69 -9.32 -3.98
C ILE A 734 -30.91 -7.89 -4.44
N LEU A 735 -31.04 -6.98 -3.47
CA LEU A 735 -31.24 -5.59 -3.78
C LEU A 735 -29.96 -4.94 -4.32
N LYS A 736 -30.07 -4.32 -5.48
CA LYS A 736 -29.08 -3.38 -5.99
C LYS A 736 -29.62 -1.96 -5.83
N ILE A 737 -28.90 -1.17 -5.04
CA ILE A 737 -29.29 0.21 -4.71
C ILE A 737 -28.35 1.18 -5.39
N GLU A 738 -28.94 2.12 -6.12
CA GLU A 738 -28.26 3.25 -6.73
C GLU A 738 -28.94 4.55 -6.28
N TRP A 739 -28.25 5.68 -6.36
CA TRP A 739 -28.91 6.98 -6.18
C TRP A 739 -29.82 7.27 -7.37
N ALA A 740 -31.03 7.77 -7.12
CA ALA A 740 -31.97 8.08 -8.18
C ALA A 740 -31.41 9.21 -9.07
N ARG A 741 -31.20 8.92 -10.36
CA ARG A 741 -30.66 9.90 -11.33
C ARG A 741 -31.69 10.93 -11.80
N THR A 742 -32.98 10.71 -11.53
CA THR A 742 -34.08 11.59 -11.95
C THR A 742 -35.20 11.52 -10.92
N PRO A 743 -35.82 12.66 -10.53
CA PRO A 743 -36.96 12.64 -9.62
C PRO A 743 -38.13 11.81 -10.20
N PRO A 744 -38.81 10.98 -9.40
CA PRO A 744 -39.99 10.27 -9.88
C PRO A 744 -41.08 11.26 -10.31
N SER A 745 -41.76 10.99 -11.44
CA SER A 745 -42.77 11.90 -12.01
C SER A 745 -43.89 12.23 -11.01
N ALA A 746 -44.33 13.50 -10.96
CA ALA A 746 -45.39 13.96 -10.05
C ALA A 746 -46.76 13.26 -10.27
N SER A 747 -46.93 12.59 -11.42
CA SER A 747 -48.11 11.78 -11.77
C SER A 747 -48.26 10.49 -10.97
N TRP A 748 -47.23 10.08 -10.22
CA TRP A 748 -47.25 8.86 -9.39
C TRP A 748 -47.70 9.14 -7.94
N ARG A 749 -48.15 10.36 -7.62
CA ARG A 749 -48.76 10.71 -6.33
C ARG A 749 -50.02 9.87 -6.10
N PHE A 750 -49.95 8.91 -5.19
CA PHE A 750 -51.12 8.20 -4.69
C PHE A 750 -51.84 9.11 -3.69
N GLU A 751 -52.72 9.99 -4.17
CA GLU A 751 -53.59 10.78 -3.30
C GLU A 751 -54.68 9.86 -2.74
N SER A 752 -54.48 9.33 -1.53
CA SER A 752 -55.53 8.66 -0.77
C SER A 752 -55.98 9.55 0.39
N GLY A 753 -56.92 10.43 0.05
CA GLY A 753 -58.12 10.69 0.86
C GLY A 753 -58.09 11.85 1.86
N ARG A 754 -58.80 12.93 1.53
CA ARG A 754 -60.06 13.32 2.20
C ARG A 754 -60.82 14.41 1.44
N ASP A 755 -62.10 14.11 1.26
CA ASP A 755 -63.27 14.99 1.16
C ASP A 755 -63.33 16.08 0.08
N ARG A 756 -64.10 15.79 -0.99
CA ARG A 756 -65.23 16.64 -1.37
C ARG A 756 -66.23 15.95 -2.30
N ASP A 757 -67.36 15.63 -1.68
CA ASP A 757 -68.72 15.74 -2.19
C ASP A 757 -69.07 15.16 -3.57
N ARG A 758 -69.78 14.03 -3.46
CA ARG A 758 -70.83 13.61 -4.39
C ARG A 758 -71.75 14.77 -4.74
N ARG A 759 -71.77 15.19 -6.01
CA ARG A 759 -72.97 15.69 -6.70
C ARG A 759 -72.87 15.49 -8.20
N GLY A 760 -73.79 14.67 -8.73
CA GLY A 760 -74.45 14.95 -10.01
C GLY A 760 -73.86 14.35 -11.28
N GLY A 761 -74.20 13.08 -11.55
CA GLY A 761 -74.94 12.63 -12.75
C GLY A 761 -74.43 12.96 -14.16
N GLY A 762 -74.26 11.89 -14.97
CA GLY A 762 -74.91 11.86 -16.29
C GLY A 762 -74.10 11.42 -17.51
N ARG A 763 -74.32 10.15 -17.91
CA ARG A 763 -74.43 9.61 -19.29
C ARG A 763 -73.19 9.46 -20.19
N SER A 764 -72.92 8.18 -20.47
CA SER A 764 -72.14 7.57 -21.57
C SER A 764 -72.79 7.80 -22.97
N PRO A 765 -72.32 7.14 -24.06
CA PRO A 765 -71.03 7.24 -24.76
C PRO A 765 -71.21 7.35 -26.31
N GLY A 766 -70.18 7.68 -27.11
CA GLY A 766 -70.40 7.71 -28.57
C GLY A 766 -69.20 7.88 -29.51
N ARG A 767 -68.67 6.73 -29.95
CA ARG A 767 -68.21 6.35 -31.31
C ARG A 767 -67.30 7.25 -32.17
N ARG A 768 -66.22 6.58 -32.59
CA ARG A 768 -65.38 6.76 -33.79
C ARG A 768 -66.18 6.99 -35.09
N GLY A 769 -65.65 7.83 -35.98
CA GLY A 769 -65.92 7.74 -37.42
C GLY A 769 -65.50 8.93 -38.30
N ARG A 770 -64.39 8.74 -39.04
CA ARG A 770 -64.17 9.14 -40.46
C ARG A 770 -63.83 10.61 -40.88
N THR A 771 -62.58 10.75 -41.34
CA THR A 771 -62.10 11.38 -42.62
C THR A 771 -62.11 12.92 -42.78
N PRO A 772 -61.26 13.49 -43.69
CA PRO A 772 -60.32 14.56 -43.34
C PRO A 772 -60.66 15.94 -43.91
N SER A 773 -59.87 16.94 -43.47
CA SER A 773 -59.60 18.33 -43.95
C SER A 773 -60.07 18.69 -45.36
N PRO A 774 -60.33 19.98 -45.77
CA PRO A 774 -59.65 21.21 -45.28
C PRO A 774 -60.45 22.54 -45.34
N ARG A 775 -60.18 23.53 -44.47
CA ARG A 775 -60.39 24.98 -44.75
C ARG A 775 -59.35 25.80 -43.96
N ARG A 776 -58.44 26.54 -44.61
CA ARG A 776 -58.53 27.92 -45.12
C ARG A 776 -58.78 28.99 -44.02
N SER A 777 -57.90 30.00 -44.04
CA SER A 777 -58.04 31.40 -43.58
C SER A 777 -57.20 31.78 -42.33
N THR A 778 -56.01 32.35 -42.51
CA THR A 778 -55.64 33.80 -42.51
C THR A 778 -55.55 34.48 -41.14
N ARG A 779 -54.29 34.71 -40.73
CA ARG A 779 -53.64 35.91 -40.17
C ARG A 779 -54.27 36.80 -39.06
N ASP A 780 -53.35 37.16 -38.16
CA ASP A 780 -53.13 38.44 -37.45
C ASP A 780 -53.94 38.78 -36.18
N TYR A 781 -53.20 38.91 -35.06
CA TYR A 781 -53.40 39.90 -33.98
C TYR A 781 -52.26 39.72 -32.93
N SER A 782 -51.65 40.68 -32.23
CA SER A 782 -51.38 42.13 -32.30
C SER A 782 -50.52 42.47 -31.05
N PRO A 783 -49.90 43.67 -30.97
CA PRO A 783 -48.93 44.07 -29.94
C PRO A 783 -49.56 44.77 -28.71
N ARG A 784 -48.76 44.93 -27.64
CA ARG A 784 -49.12 45.60 -26.38
C ARG A 784 -48.54 47.03 -26.28
N LYS A 785 -49.40 47.99 -25.91
CA LYS A 785 -49.11 49.23 -25.15
C LYS A 785 -50.41 49.69 -24.48
N ASP A 786 -50.41 49.76 -23.15
CA ASP A 786 -50.38 50.97 -22.29
C ASP A 786 -51.80 51.43 -21.91
N ASP A 787 -52.11 51.48 -20.60
CA ASP A 787 -52.52 52.71 -19.90
C ASP A 787 -53.10 52.45 -18.48
N ARG A 788 -52.42 53.06 -17.50
CA ARG A 788 -52.91 54.03 -16.47
C ARG A 788 -53.89 53.66 -15.33
N ARG A 789 -53.64 54.44 -14.25
CA ARG A 789 -54.50 54.94 -13.15
C ARG A 789 -54.61 54.04 -11.91
N ASP A 790 -54.68 54.53 -10.67
CA ASP A 790 -54.44 55.82 -9.97
C ASP A 790 -54.80 55.56 -8.48
N ARG A 791 -54.18 56.31 -7.54
CA ARG A 791 -54.70 56.71 -6.19
C ARG A 791 -54.88 55.63 -5.10
N ASP A 792 -54.74 55.85 -3.79
CA ASP A 792 -54.49 57.03 -2.93
C ASP A 792 -54.27 56.58 -1.45
N ARG A 793 -53.64 57.46 -0.65
CA ARG A 793 -53.78 57.72 0.82
C ARG A 793 -53.02 56.91 1.89
N ASP A 794 -51.95 57.55 2.39
CA ASP A 794 -51.72 58.15 3.73
C ASP A 794 -52.44 57.60 4.99
N TYR A 795 -51.66 57.35 6.06
CA TYR A 795 -51.63 58.16 7.30
C TYR A 795 -50.47 57.78 8.25
N ASP A 796 -49.70 58.81 8.59
CA ASP A 796 -48.81 59.13 9.74
C ASP A 796 -48.60 58.16 10.92
N ARG A 797 -47.36 58.10 11.46
CA ARG A 797 -46.92 58.97 12.59
C ARG A 797 -45.54 58.61 13.17
N ASP A 798 -44.55 59.45 12.82
CA ASP A 798 -43.66 60.23 13.70
C ASP A 798 -43.15 59.67 15.05
N SER A 799 -41.82 59.61 15.23
CA SER A 799 -41.09 60.51 16.17
C SER A 799 -39.60 60.18 16.42
N ARG A 800 -38.76 61.19 16.07
CA ARG A 800 -37.61 61.77 16.82
C ARG A 800 -36.22 61.09 16.71
N ARG A 801 -35.25 61.71 16.00
CA ARG A 801 -34.30 62.82 16.40
C ARG A 801 -33.08 62.27 17.15
N ASP A 802 -31.83 62.73 17.03
CA ASP A 802 -31.12 63.78 16.27
C ASP A 802 -29.61 63.52 16.54
N ARG A 803 -28.73 63.73 15.56
CA ARG A 803 -27.54 64.62 15.65
C ARG A 803 -26.56 64.40 14.49
N ASP A 804 -26.62 65.32 13.54
CA ASP A 804 -25.49 65.79 12.77
C ASP A 804 -24.56 66.66 13.65
N ARG A 805 -23.25 66.64 13.38
CA ARG A 805 -22.53 67.81 12.82
C ARG A 805 -21.04 67.57 12.60
N SER A 806 -20.69 67.69 11.31
CA SER A 806 -19.49 68.23 10.68
C SER A 806 -18.52 69.11 11.50
N ARG A 807 -17.20 68.92 11.25
CA ARG A 807 -16.21 69.98 10.91
C ARG A 807 -14.78 69.43 10.74
N SER A 808 -14.18 69.61 9.55
CA SER A 808 -12.74 69.89 9.35
C SER A 808 -12.46 71.36 9.77
N PRO A 809 -11.21 71.89 9.92
CA PRO A 809 -9.95 71.48 9.26
C PRO A 809 -8.61 71.66 10.06
N ASP A 810 -7.53 71.23 9.41
CA ASP A 810 -6.18 71.87 9.33
C ASP A 810 -5.03 71.55 10.32
N THR A 811 -3.81 71.60 9.74
CA THR A 811 -2.43 71.63 10.31
C THR A 811 -1.79 70.29 10.73
N ARG A 812 -0.53 69.93 10.42
CA ARG A 812 0.69 70.65 9.99
C ARG A 812 1.64 69.67 9.26
N ASP A 813 2.05 70.03 8.05
CA ASP A 813 3.37 69.70 7.51
C ASP A 813 4.41 70.72 8.02
N ARG A 814 5.63 70.27 8.28
CA ARG A 814 6.81 71.13 8.43
C ARG A 814 8.03 70.42 7.88
N ASP A 815 8.45 70.89 6.72
CA ASP A 815 9.85 70.91 6.28
C ASP A 815 10.70 71.81 7.19
N ARG A 816 11.99 71.47 7.28
CA ARG A 816 13.05 72.44 7.57
C ARG A 816 14.38 72.00 6.93
N ASP A 817 14.49 72.32 5.65
CA ASP A 817 15.57 73.06 5.00
C ASP A 817 16.86 73.46 5.77
N LEU A 818 17.97 73.33 4.99
CA LEU A 818 19.06 74.29 4.72
C LEU A 818 20.50 74.03 5.23
N LYS A 819 21.41 74.20 4.23
CA LYS A 819 22.84 74.64 4.23
C LYS A 819 23.90 73.54 4.12
N ASP A 820 25.04 73.70 3.45
CA ASP A 820 25.64 74.61 2.46
C ASP A 820 27.10 74.05 2.30
N ASP A 821 27.87 74.52 1.31
CA ASP A 821 29.34 74.44 1.21
C ASP A 821 29.98 73.09 0.81
N ARG A 822 30.53 72.92 -0.41
CA ARG A 822 31.74 73.51 -1.05
C ARG A 822 33.00 72.65 -0.88
N ASP A 823 33.78 72.67 -1.95
CA ASP A 823 35.19 72.31 -2.15
C ASP A 823 35.52 70.81 -2.36
N ASP A 824 35.85 70.40 -3.59
CA ASP A 824 37.17 70.50 -4.25
C ASP A 824 38.25 69.59 -3.63
N ARG A 825 38.58 68.48 -4.31
CA ARG A 825 39.87 68.34 -5.02
C ARG A 825 40.13 66.94 -5.58
N ASP A 826 40.55 66.97 -6.84
CA ASP A 826 41.30 65.98 -7.61
C ASP A 826 42.54 65.40 -6.91
N ARG A 827 42.88 64.15 -7.27
CA ARG A 827 44.18 63.67 -7.83
C ARG A 827 44.21 62.14 -7.79
N ARG A 828 44.20 61.39 -8.91
CA ARG A 828 45.28 61.13 -9.88
C ARG A 828 46.67 60.91 -9.27
N GLU A 829 47.17 59.67 -9.36
CA GLU A 829 48.46 59.21 -9.93
C GLU A 829 48.68 57.74 -9.47
N ASN A 830 48.86 56.73 -10.32
CA ASN A 830 49.83 56.43 -11.39
C ASN A 830 51.19 55.93 -10.88
N GLY A 831 51.62 54.75 -11.39
CA GLY A 831 52.98 54.17 -11.26
C GLY A 831 53.26 53.47 -9.93
N THR A 832 54.00 52.37 -9.83
CA THR A 832 55.10 51.87 -10.67
C THR A 832 55.38 50.39 -10.37
N ASN A 833 55.78 49.66 -11.41
CA ASN A 833 56.46 48.37 -11.36
C ASN A 833 57.76 48.43 -10.55
N GLY A 834 58.14 47.29 -9.96
CA GLY A 834 59.46 47.00 -9.41
C GLY A 834 59.69 45.49 -9.37
N ASP A 835 60.26 44.98 -10.45
CA ASP A 835 60.77 43.63 -10.69
C ASP A 835 62.11 43.46 -9.94
N ASP A 836 62.37 42.33 -9.27
CA ASP A 836 63.71 41.70 -9.20
C ASP A 836 63.72 40.34 -8.47
N ARG A 837 63.80 39.28 -9.29
CA ARG A 837 64.85 38.25 -9.37
C ARG A 837 65.34 37.43 -8.14
N LYS A 838 65.22 36.12 -8.36
CA LYS A 838 66.22 35.01 -8.26
C LYS A 838 66.63 34.45 -6.90
N GLY A 839 66.54 33.13 -6.81
CA GLY A 839 67.29 32.27 -5.89
C GLY A 839 66.96 30.80 -6.08
N ASP A 840 67.68 30.13 -7.01
CA ASP A 840 67.72 28.69 -7.20
C ASP A 840 68.18 27.92 -5.94
N GLY A 841 67.72 26.68 -5.80
CA GLY A 841 68.24 25.73 -4.81
C GLY A 841 67.67 24.32 -4.97
N LYS A 842 68.17 23.59 -5.96
CA LYS A 842 67.97 22.15 -6.18
C LYS A 842 68.90 21.31 -5.28
N LEU A 843 68.60 20.00 -5.21
CA LEU A 843 69.36 18.83 -4.70
C LEU A 843 68.88 18.38 -3.30
N GLY A 844 68.49 17.14 -3.04
CA GLY A 844 68.54 15.90 -3.82
C GLY A 844 68.95 14.75 -2.91
N SER A 845 68.08 13.75 -2.76
CA SER A 845 68.32 12.29 -2.63
C SER A 845 67.01 11.61 -2.25
#